data_AF-A0A067CQC1-F1
#
_entry.id   AF-A0A067CQC1-F1
#
_cell.length_a   1.000
_cell.length_b   1.000
_cell.length_c   1.000
_cell.angle_alpha   90.00
_cell.angle_beta   90.00
_cell.angle_gamma   90.00
#
_symmetry.space_group_name_H-M   'P 1'
#
loop_
_entity.id
_entity.type
_entity.pdbx_description
1 polymer ?
#
loop_
_entity_poly.entity_id
_entity_poly.type
_entity_poly.pdbx_seq_one_letter_code
_entity_poly.pdbx_strand_id
1 'polypeptide(L)'
;MTLLSYYRGLLALATYALFVSDVFRSGFGIEFTHRAMIEPHIFSDSGPFNYVVASLSTDPSSDIVPADVSHYTSKPSSLGLQAVAGLLSSPPPPPTSVSDVFNYLEVLMTALGTFGASPWSQRTHVQVAARANANAYFEGNGLLGSMTDSNVSRTTWVAAFRAPSNVSALDICGDANDRPLFCEKTWAYCAWIQQTPPDDRCDAENLWSAVHANAIALSQPGDLVDVLTIESESDPITYSGSGVLLSRSTYDVVVLTRTKRCDSSGVCRTTRIHDYRYEGEIAVTDVEEWFSTVRLLRVTGQSYNVLRFLCLVLGSVGASRASSLRGRVTDGLSMLSRIPPQVVVYGSWIPLLCYTLALMIDATMYHSITWTDLRNASVSDWAELAAIHLRNTWLMALLVRIGVFFRIGATWNTPTEWWGIKGHMYGLVSIASFFFIVKDPPPASTLVASWPMEPSSAVALIYPNVFTAWNTKMGGLYAEGMAILVVLGLASGGCFFYWLGPRFCDGFRRGPHVSTMPLLYFAKSTAIPAAAGVLWDATFLSVSWDTDVLLPTGAFQDTEDRHRLINIVALTDPLNYLWLHFHATRIALNKYRVEGTKDVFWHPAPEHKVNADRVDGDKATLIATSLVKRLPWRDWVDCR
;
A
#
# COMPACT_ATOMS: atom_id res chain seq x y z
N MET A 1 -35.28 28.74 5.54
CA MET A 1 -34.14 27.79 5.62
C MET A 1 -33.18 28.30 6.68
N THR A 2 -32.88 27.48 7.69
CA THR A 2 -31.91 27.83 8.75
C THR A 2 -30.47 27.69 8.25
N LEU A 3 -29.51 28.38 8.88
CA LEU A 3 -28.08 28.31 8.53
C LEU A 3 -27.53 26.86 8.57
N LEU A 4 -28.07 26.05 9.48
CA LEU A 4 -27.82 24.61 9.60
C LEU A 4 -28.27 23.79 8.37
N SER A 5 -29.33 24.22 7.70
CA SER A 5 -29.83 23.59 6.47
C SER A 5 -28.90 23.85 5.27
N TYR A 6 -28.28 25.02 5.20
CA TYR A 6 -27.30 25.35 4.15
C TYR A 6 -26.00 24.57 4.33
N TYR A 7 -25.51 24.47 5.58
CA TYR A 7 -24.32 23.68 5.90
C TYR A 7 -24.49 22.21 5.51
N ARG A 8 -25.63 21.60 5.86
CA ARG A 8 -25.95 20.21 5.48
C ARG A 8 -26.01 20.01 3.97
N GLY A 9 -26.67 20.93 3.26
CA GLY A 9 -26.74 20.89 1.79
C GLY A 9 -25.36 20.99 1.14
N LEU A 10 -24.50 21.88 1.62
CA LEU A 10 -23.14 22.05 1.10
C LEU A 10 -22.25 20.84 1.39
N LEU A 11 -22.32 20.29 2.61
CA LEU A 11 -21.60 19.07 2.97
C LEU A 11 -22.06 17.87 2.13
N ALA A 12 -23.37 17.74 1.91
CA ALA A 12 -23.93 16.68 1.06
C ALA A 12 -23.44 16.82 -0.39
N LEU A 13 -23.49 18.03 -0.95
CA LEU A 13 -22.98 18.30 -2.30
C LEU A 13 -21.48 18.01 -2.42
N ALA A 14 -20.67 18.43 -1.44
CA ALA A 14 -19.24 18.15 -1.41
C ALA A 14 -18.97 16.63 -1.35
N THR A 15 -19.72 15.90 -0.53
CA THR A 15 -19.58 14.44 -0.42
C THR A 15 -19.99 13.73 -1.72
N TYR A 16 -21.07 14.17 -2.38
CA TYR A 16 -21.48 13.63 -3.68
C TYR A 16 -20.48 13.98 -4.78
N ALA A 17 -19.87 15.17 -4.76
CA ALA A 17 -18.82 15.53 -5.70
C ALA A 17 -17.62 14.59 -5.55
N LEU A 18 -17.15 14.36 -4.31
CA LEU A 18 -16.06 13.42 -4.02
C LEU A 18 -16.40 11.99 -4.44
N PHE A 19 -17.65 11.55 -4.23
CA PHE A 19 -18.15 10.24 -4.63
C PHE A 19 -18.14 10.03 -6.15
N VAL A 20 -18.53 11.03 -6.92
CA VAL A 20 -18.57 10.96 -8.40
C VAL A 20 -17.17 11.15 -9.00
N SER A 21 -16.22 11.73 -8.26
CA SER A 21 -14.86 12.00 -8.75
C SER A 21 -13.79 11.02 -8.27
N ASP A 22 -14.15 9.91 -7.61
CA ASP A 22 -13.16 9.07 -6.91
C ASP A 22 -12.06 8.52 -7.81
N VAL A 23 -12.41 7.97 -8.98
CA VAL A 23 -11.42 7.45 -9.95
C VAL A 23 -10.61 8.57 -10.61
N PHE A 24 -11.23 9.71 -10.90
CA PHE A 24 -10.52 10.85 -11.50
C PHE A 24 -9.48 11.44 -10.53
N ARG A 25 -9.76 11.40 -9.22
CA ARG A 25 -8.88 11.91 -8.18
C ARG A 25 -7.78 10.93 -7.81
N SER A 26 -8.09 9.64 -7.76
CA SER A 26 -7.15 8.62 -7.27
C SER A 26 -6.39 7.90 -8.39
N GLY A 27 -6.81 8.06 -9.65
CA GLY A 27 -6.21 7.42 -10.82
C GLY A 27 -6.85 6.08 -11.19
N PHE A 28 -6.62 5.65 -12.43
CA PHE A 28 -7.16 4.41 -12.98
C PHE A 28 -6.35 3.17 -12.58
N GLY A 29 -5.09 3.34 -12.19
CA GLY A 29 -4.12 2.27 -11.99
C GLY A 29 -2.73 2.77 -12.38
N ILE A 30 -1.74 1.92 -12.19
CA ILE A 30 -0.36 2.19 -12.60
C ILE A 30 -0.23 1.63 -14.01
N GLU A 31 -0.22 2.50 -15.01
CA GLU A 31 -0.06 2.12 -16.43
C GLU A 31 1.41 1.84 -16.76
N PHE A 32 2.30 2.66 -16.20
CA PHE A 32 3.74 2.54 -16.35
C PHE A 32 4.39 2.82 -14.99
N THR A 33 5.45 2.10 -14.68
CA THR A 33 6.21 2.32 -13.44
C THR A 33 7.10 3.57 -13.50
N HIS A 34 7.29 4.17 -14.69
CA HIS A 34 8.29 5.20 -14.98
C HIS A 34 9.74 4.78 -14.64
N ARG A 35 9.97 3.49 -14.46
CA ARG A 35 11.27 2.89 -14.16
C ARG A 35 11.86 2.30 -15.44
N ALA A 36 13.19 2.30 -15.53
CA ALA A 36 13.87 1.68 -16.65
C ALA A 36 13.73 0.15 -16.55
N MET A 37 13.11 -0.47 -17.56
CA MET A 37 12.97 -1.92 -17.63
C MET A 37 14.31 -2.55 -18.03
N ILE A 38 14.83 -3.44 -17.19
CA ILE A 38 16.07 -4.19 -17.38
C ILE A 38 15.77 -5.49 -18.14
N GLU A 39 14.77 -6.23 -17.67
CA GLU A 39 14.21 -7.45 -18.28
C GLU A 39 12.68 -7.39 -18.17
N PRO A 40 11.92 -8.24 -18.89
CA PRO A 40 10.47 -8.30 -18.72
C PRO A 40 10.10 -8.46 -17.24
N HIS A 41 9.32 -7.52 -16.71
CA HIS A 41 8.90 -7.45 -15.29
C HIS A 41 10.02 -7.15 -14.28
N ILE A 42 11.23 -6.82 -14.72
CA ILE A 42 12.35 -6.43 -13.85
C ILE A 42 12.74 -5.00 -14.19
N PHE A 43 12.63 -4.12 -13.22
CA PHE A 43 12.84 -2.69 -13.36
C PHE A 43 13.98 -2.22 -12.46
N SER A 44 14.76 -1.25 -12.93
CA SER A 44 15.67 -0.49 -12.08
C SER A 44 14.84 0.47 -11.23
N ASP A 45 14.84 0.25 -9.92
CA ASP A 45 14.13 1.10 -8.96
C ASP A 45 14.95 2.35 -8.64
N SER A 46 16.26 2.16 -8.44
CA SER A 46 17.24 3.23 -8.34
C SER A 46 18.62 2.77 -8.85
N GLY A 47 19.48 3.73 -9.19
CA GLY A 47 20.81 3.47 -9.75
C GLY A 47 20.81 3.00 -11.22
N PRO A 48 21.90 2.38 -11.70
CA PRO A 48 23.17 2.20 -11.00
C PRO A 48 23.85 3.55 -10.74
N PHE A 49 24.07 3.86 -9.46
CA PHE A 49 24.90 4.97 -9.00
C PHE A 49 26.35 4.53 -8.99
N ASN A 50 27.27 5.44 -9.30
CA ASN A 50 28.70 5.16 -9.33
C ASN A 50 29.47 6.34 -8.73
N TYR A 51 30.38 6.06 -7.81
CA TYR A 51 31.12 7.13 -7.15
C TYR A 51 32.42 6.63 -6.52
N VAL A 52 33.37 7.56 -6.36
CA VAL A 52 34.62 7.33 -5.63
C VAL A 52 34.34 7.49 -4.14
N VAL A 53 34.58 6.45 -3.35
CA VAL A 53 34.48 6.50 -1.88
C VAL A 53 35.77 7.00 -1.25
N ALA A 54 36.90 6.52 -1.74
CA ALA A 54 38.20 6.89 -1.21
C ALA A 54 39.29 6.74 -2.28
N SER A 55 40.21 7.68 -2.32
CA SER A 55 41.47 7.56 -3.07
C SER A 55 42.59 7.84 -2.10
N LEU A 56 43.27 6.78 -1.67
CA LEU A 56 44.25 6.81 -0.58
C LEU A 56 45.64 6.52 -1.15
N SER A 57 46.63 7.29 -0.73
CA SER A 57 48.01 7.07 -1.14
C SER A 57 48.96 7.29 0.02
N THR A 58 50.09 6.58 -0.03
CA THR A 58 51.24 6.82 0.86
C THR A 58 52.07 8.02 0.40
N ASP A 59 51.84 8.55 -0.81
CA ASP A 59 52.52 9.71 -1.35
C ASP A 59 51.73 11.01 -1.05
N PRO A 60 52.31 11.96 -0.31
CA PRO A 60 51.65 13.21 0.08
C PRO A 60 51.33 14.14 -1.11
N SER A 61 51.84 13.85 -2.31
CA SER A 61 51.65 14.66 -3.52
C SER A 61 50.44 14.25 -4.37
N SER A 62 49.70 13.22 -3.96
CA SER A 62 48.57 12.68 -4.74
C SER A 62 47.23 13.35 -4.42
N ASP A 63 46.31 13.34 -5.38
CA ASP A 63 44.92 13.73 -5.15
C ASP A 63 44.26 12.76 -4.17
N ILE A 64 44.06 13.24 -2.93
CA ILE A 64 43.41 12.49 -1.86
C ILE A 64 41.93 12.86 -1.86
N VAL A 65 41.07 11.89 -2.15
CA VAL A 65 39.63 12.00 -1.85
C VAL A 65 39.44 11.51 -0.41
N PRO A 66 38.93 12.35 0.51
CA PRO A 66 38.80 11.99 1.91
C PRO A 66 37.82 10.81 2.07
N ALA A 67 38.25 9.77 2.79
CA ALA A 67 37.41 8.61 3.04
C ALA A 67 36.38 8.91 4.13
N ASP A 68 35.10 8.60 3.87
CA ASP A 68 34.05 8.58 4.88
C ASP A 68 33.99 7.18 5.51
N VAL A 69 34.28 7.10 6.81
CA VAL A 69 34.35 5.85 7.59
C VAL A 69 33.00 5.09 7.58
N SER A 70 31.88 5.79 7.35
CA SER A 70 30.56 5.15 7.29
C SER A 70 30.45 4.12 6.15
N HIS A 71 31.17 4.29 5.04
CA HIS A 71 31.24 3.32 3.93
C HIS A 71 31.91 1.99 4.30
N TYR A 72 32.55 1.91 5.46
CA TYR A 72 33.17 0.67 5.94
C TYR A 72 32.45 0.08 7.16
N THR A 73 31.47 0.81 7.72
CA THR A 73 30.85 0.47 9.00
C THR A 73 29.33 0.37 8.95
N SER A 74 28.63 1.40 8.46
CA SER A 74 27.18 1.55 8.64
C SER A 74 26.38 1.74 7.35
N LYS A 75 27.04 2.09 6.24
CA LYS A 75 26.37 2.25 4.94
C LYS A 75 26.11 0.90 4.26
N PRO A 76 25.04 0.78 3.48
CA PRO A 76 24.66 -0.45 2.75
C PRO A 76 25.80 -1.18 2.04
N SER A 77 26.63 -0.47 1.28
CA SER A 77 27.76 -1.07 0.55
C SER A 77 28.90 -1.56 1.43
N SER A 78 28.87 -1.30 2.75
CA SER A 78 29.83 -1.90 3.67
C SER A 78 29.50 -3.36 4.01
N LEU A 79 28.25 -3.80 3.80
CA LEU A 79 27.79 -5.13 4.20
C LEU A 79 28.53 -6.24 3.47
N GLY A 80 28.70 -6.13 2.15
CA GLY A 80 29.46 -7.10 1.36
C GLY A 80 30.91 -7.19 1.83
N LEU A 81 31.56 -6.05 2.05
CA LEU A 81 32.92 -5.96 2.55
C LEU A 81 33.09 -6.59 3.94
N GLN A 82 32.20 -6.24 4.88
CA GLN A 82 32.23 -6.77 6.25
C GLN A 82 31.94 -8.26 6.30
N ALA A 83 31.01 -8.75 5.46
CA ALA A 83 30.65 -10.15 5.39
C ALA A 83 31.87 -11.02 5.06
N VAL A 84 32.66 -10.61 4.08
CA VAL A 84 33.84 -11.33 3.62
C VAL A 84 35.01 -11.13 4.59
N ALA A 85 35.19 -9.91 5.12
CA ALA A 85 36.19 -9.65 6.15
C ALA A 85 35.99 -10.58 7.36
N GLY A 86 34.74 -10.80 7.79
CA GLY A 86 34.39 -11.70 8.88
C GLY A 86 34.69 -13.19 8.63
N LEU A 87 34.91 -13.60 7.38
CA LEU A 87 35.31 -14.98 7.05
C LEU A 87 36.82 -15.21 7.13
N LEU A 88 37.61 -14.15 7.24
CA LEU A 88 39.07 -14.26 7.37
C LEU A 88 39.44 -14.84 8.73
N SER A 89 40.49 -15.66 8.78
CA SER A 89 40.99 -16.23 10.04
C SER A 89 41.50 -15.17 11.03
N SER A 90 41.94 -14.03 10.51
CA SER A 90 42.32 -12.84 11.28
C SER A 90 41.66 -11.62 10.62
N PRO A 91 40.40 -11.32 10.95
CA PRO A 91 39.68 -10.20 10.34
C PRO A 91 40.30 -8.88 10.81
N PRO A 92 40.64 -7.94 9.91
CA PRO A 92 41.04 -6.60 10.33
C PRO A 92 39.82 -5.92 11.00
N PRO A 93 39.99 -5.24 12.15
CA PRO A 93 38.89 -4.54 12.79
C PRO A 93 38.38 -3.43 11.85
N PRO A 94 37.07 -3.16 11.81
CA PRO A 94 36.53 -2.08 11.01
C PRO A 94 37.17 -0.74 11.42
N PRO A 95 37.48 0.14 10.46
CA PRO A 95 38.20 1.38 10.73
C PRO A 95 37.36 2.28 11.64
N THR A 96 38.01 2.89 12.64
CA THR A 96 37.37 3.86 13.54
C THR A 96 37.67 5.31 13.16
N SER A 97 38.73 5.51 12.37
CA SER A 97 39.19 6.81 11.90
C SER A 97 39.63 6.72 10.44
N VAL A 98 39.67 7.87 9.75
CA VAL A 98 40.09 7.97 8.34
C VAL A 98 41.52 7.47 8.13
N SER A 99 42.40 7.66 9.12
CA SER A 99 43.80 7.20 9.06
C SER A 99 43.94 5.68 9.05
N ASP A 100 42.96 4.94 9.55
CA ASP A 100 43.02 3.48 9.63
C ASP A 100 42.56 2.81 8.33
N VAL A 101 41.85 3.54 7.46
CA VAL A 101 41.21 2.99 6.25
C VAL A 101 42.25 2.40 5.29
N PHE A 102 43.39 3.05 5.10
CA PHE A 102 44.43 2.55 4.19
C PHE A 102 44.95 1.19 4.65
N ASN A 103 45.34 1.08 5.92
CA ASN A 103 45.85 -0.17 6.49
C ASN A 103 44.78 -1.27 6.50
N TYR A 104 43.53 -0.91 6.81
CA TYR A 104 42.38 -1.81 6.77
C TYR A 104 42.20 -2.42 5.37
N LEU A 105 42.16 -1.59 4.33
CA LEU A 105 41.99 -2.06 2.94
C LEU A 105 43.21 -2.82 2.44
N GLU A 106 44.42 -2.40 2.80
CA GLU A 106 45.65 -3.11 2.40
C GLU A 106 45.69 -4.55 2.95
N VAL A 107 45.40 -4.70 4.25
CA VAL A 107 45.34 -6.01 4.91
C VAL A 107 44.24 -6.85 4.30
N LEU A 108 43.06 -6.28 4.09
CA LEU A 108 41.91 -6.97 3.51
C LEU A 108 42.20 -7.47 2.08
N MET A 109 42.71 -6.61 1.19
CA MET A 109 43.06 -6.99 -0.19
C MET A 109 44.21 -8.01 -0.24
N THR A 110 45.12 -8.01 0.74
CA THR A 110 46.20 -9.00 0.83
C THR A 110 45.67 -10.35 1.31
N ALA A 111 44.84 -10.34 2.35
CA ALA A 111 44.22 -11.53 2.89
C ALA A 111 43.33 -12.20 1.84
N LEU A 112 42.40 -11.43 1.22
CA LEU A 112 41.52 -11.93 0.18
C LEU A 112 42.31 -12.44 -1.02
N GLY A 113 43.30 -11.66 -1.48
CA GLY A 113 44.20 -12.03 -2.57
C GLY A 113 44.94 -13.37 -2.41
N THR A 114 44.99 -13.92 -1.20
CA THR A 114 45.61 -15.21 -0.87
C THR A 114 44.62 -16.25 -0.33
N PHE A 115 43.37 -15.86 -0.11
CA PHE A 115 42.32 -16.69 0.46
C PHE A 115 41.77 -17.67 -0.59
N GLY A 116 41.57 -18.93 -0.19
CA GLY A 116 40.91 -19.92 -1.04
C GLY A 116 41.71 -20.39 -2.26
N ALA A 117 43.01 -20.06 -2.36
CA ALA A 117 43.88 -20.58 -3.41
C ALA A 117 43.91 -22.12 -3.36
N SER A 118 43.23 -22.73 -4.32
CA SER A 118 43.23 -24.18 -4.51
C SER A 118 44.67 -24.69 -4.68
N PRO A 119 45.04 -25.84 -4.08
CA PRO A 119 46.31 -26.52 -4.37
C PRO A 119 46.47 -26.89 -5.85
N TRP A 120 45.37 -26.90 -6.61
CA TRP A 120 45.33 -27.11 -8.05
C TRP A 120 45.52 -25.75 -8.73
N SER A 121 46.76 -25.48 -9.10
CA SER A 121 47.37 -24.21 -9.51
C SER A 121 46.83 -23.52 -10.78
N GLN A 122 45.52 -23.46 -11.01
CA GLN A 122 44.97 -22.87 -12.25
C GLN A 122 43.74 -21.97 -12.11
N ARG A 123 43.05 -21.90 -10.97
CA ARG A 123 41.99 -20.90 -10.80
C ARG A 123 42.63 -19.58 -10.43
N THR A 124 42.48 -18.61 -11.32
CA THR A 124 43.20 -17.34 -11.21
C THR A 124 42.36 -16.27 -10.54
N HIS A 125 41.01 -16.36 -10.53
CA HIS A 125 40.23 -15.16 -10.22
C HIS A 125 39.00 -15.24 -9.29
N VAL A 126 38.54 -16.39 -8.77
CA VAL A 126 37.50 -16.42 -7.70
C VAL A 126 38.07 -16.94 -6.38
N GLN A 127 37.91 -16.16 -5.31
CA GLN A 127 38.60 -16.40 -4.04
C GLN A 127 37.68 -16.68 -2.86
N VAL A 128 36.52 -16.03 -2.81
CA VAL A 128 35.57 -16.17 -1.69
C VAL A 128 34.13 -16.03 -2.16
N ALA A 129 33.26 -16.92 -1.67
CA ALA A 129 31.82 -16.70 -1.66
C ALA A 129 31.34 -16.69 -0.21
N ALA A 130 30.57 -15.68 0.15
CA ALA A 130 30.01 -15.50 1.47
C ALA A 130 28.50 -15.32 1.37
N ARG A 131 27.79 -15.77 2.38
CA ARG A 131 26.42 -15.35 2.60
C ARG A 131 26.34 -14.59 3.91
N ALA A 132 25.63 -13.47 3.87
CA ALA A 132 25.49 -12.56 4.99
C ALA A 132 24.02 -12.38 5.31
N ASN A 133 23.72 -12.20 6.59
CA ASN A 133 22.43 -11.72 7.05
C ASN A 133 22.62 -10.30 7.58
N ALA A 134 21.85 -9.35 7.07
CA ALA A 134 21.86 -7.96 7.50
C ALA A 134 20.44 -7.52 7.86
N ASN A 135 20.28 -6.43 8.59
CA ASN A 135 18.96 -5.83 8.75
C ASN A 135 18.44 -5.27 7.39
N ALA A 136 17.13 -5.26 7.17
CA ALA A 136 16.57 -4.58 6.00
C ALA A 136 16.73 -3.07 6.16
N TYR A 137 17.61 -2.48 5.35
CA TYR A 137 17.99 -1.06 5.43
C TYR A 137 17.43 -0.21 4.27
N PHE A 138 16.64 -0.78 3.35
CA PHE A 138 16.09 -0.05 2.20
C PHE A 138 14.62 0.35 2.38
N GLU A 139 14.05 0.10 3.55
CA GLU A 139 12.75 0.63 3.94
C GLU A 139 12.81 1.10 5.38
N GLY A 140 12.32 2.30 5.67
CA GLY A 140 12.10 2.65 7.05
C GLY A 140 10.84 1.99 7.60
N ASN A 141 10.92 1.73 8.88
CA ASN A 141 9.85 1.10 9.63
C ASN A 141 8.79 2.14 9.88
N GLY A 142 7.60 2.01 9.29
CA GLY A 142 6.43 2.66 9.88
C GLY A 142 6.19 2.14 11.30
N LEU A 143 5.29 2.75 12.06
CA LEU A 143 5.00 2.33 13.44
C LEU A 143 4.57 0.85 13.54
N LEU A 144 4.06 0.29 12.44
CA LEU A 144 3.74 -1.14 12.28
C LEU A 144 4.88 -1.97 11.69
N GLY A 145 5.76 -1.35 10.88
CA GLY A 145 6.91 -2.02 10.27
C GLY A 145 7.96 -2.45 11.30
N SER A 146 8.09 -1.73 12.42
CA SER A 146 8.99 -2.10 13.52
C SER A 146 8.56 -3.36 14.28
N MET A 147 7.35 -3.88 14.02
CA MET A 147 6.89 -5.14 14.61
C MET A 147 7.37 -6.36 13.82
N THR A 148 7.92 -6.16 12.62
CA THR A 148 8.45 -7.22 11.76
C THR A 148 9.89 -6.89 11.41
N ASP A 149 10.84 -7.30 12.26
CA ASP A 149 12.27 -7.27 11.92
C ASP A 149 12.52 -8.20 10.74
N SER A 150 12.61 -7.64 9.54
CA SER A 150 13.05 -8.39 8.37
C SER A 150 14.56 -8.30 8.28
N ASN A 151 15.23 -9.42 8.51
CA ASN A 151 16.61 -9.58 8.11
C ASN A 151 16.66 -9.99 6.63
N VAL A 152 17.64 -9.46 5.91
CA VAL A 152 17.86 -9.69 4.49
C VAL A 152 19.13 -10.48 4.36
N SER A 153 19.00 -11.66 3.75
CA SER A 153 20.16 -12.42 3.32
C SER A 153 20.76 -11.78 2.07
N ARG A 154 22.09 -11.76 1.99
CA ARG A 154 22.85 -11.29 0.85
C ARG A 154 23.86 -12.33 0.43
N THR A 155 24.04 -12.50 -0.86
CA THR A 155 25.09 -13.32 -1.44
C THR A 155 26.22 -12.39 -1.86
N THR A 156 27.42 -12.63 -1.35
CA THR A 156 28.61 -11.85 -1.67
C THR A 156 29.63 -12.71 -2.41
N TRP A 157 30.07 -12.22 -3.56
CA TRP A 157 31.02 -12.86 -4.45
C TRP A 157 32.28 -12.00 -4.58
N VAL A 158 33.44 -12.61 -4.35
CA VAL A 158 34.73 -11.93 -4.40
C VAL A 158 35.60 -12.52 -5.49
N ALA A 159 35.97 -11.66 -6.43
CA ALA A 159 36.90 -11.98 -7.49
C ALA A 159 38.11 -11.04 -7.44
N ALA A 160 39.31 -11.60 -7.53
CA ALA A 160 40.55 -10.84 -7.47
C ALA A 160 41.39 -11.09 -8.71
N PHE A 161 41.77 -9.99 -9.35
CA PHE A 161 42.51 -9.96 -10.59
C PHE A 161 43.87 -9.32 -10.33
N ARG A 162 44.91 -9.99 -10.82
CA ARG A 162 46.23 -9.36 -10.95
C ARG A 162 46.37 -8.94 -12.40
N ALA A 163 46.45 -7.64 -12.64
CA ALA A 163 46.62 -7.13 -13.99
C ALA A 163 47.94 -7.67 -14.57
N PRO A 164 47.94 -8.12 -15.83
CA PRO A 164 49.18 -8.43 -16.52
C PRO A 164 50.04 -7.16 -16.63
N SER A 165 51.32 -7.32 -16.99
CA SER A 165 52.27 -6.19 -17.16
C SER A 165 51.76 -5.10 -18.11
N ASN A 166 50.81 -5.45 -18.99
CA ASN A 166 50.00 -4.49 -19.72
C ASN A 166 48.56 -4.47 -19.16
N VAL A 167 48.21 -3.44 -18.38
CA VAL A 167 46.87 -3.28 -17.78
C VAL A 167 45.77 -3.21 -18.85
N SER A 168 46.08 -2.77 -20.07
CA SER A 168 45.10 -2.74 -21.17
C SER A 168 44.65 -4.13 -21.64
N ALA A 169 45.34 -5.20 -21.21
CA ALA A 169 44.95 -6.59 -21.47
C ALA A 169 44.12 -7.21 -20.33
N LEU A 170 43.77 -6.43 -19.30
CA LEU A 170 42.92 -6.89 -18.20
C LEU A 170 41.47 -7.04 -18.68
N ASP A 171 41.03 -8.28 -18.90
CA ASP A 171 39.64 -8.60 -19.16
C ASP A 171 39.04 -9.36 -17.97
N ILE A 172 38.25 -8.66 -17.15
CA ILE A 172 37.64 -9.24 -15.94
C ILE A 172 36.45 -10.16 -16.24
N CYS A 173 35.85 -10.05 -17.42
CA CYS A 173 34.69 -10.87 -17.82
C CYS A 173 35.06 -11.97 -18.83
N GLY A 174 36.33 -12.05 -19.25
CA GLY A 174 36.79 -12.94 -20.31
C GLY A 174 36.79 -14.44 -19.96
N ASP A 175 36.99 -14.79 -18.69
CA ASP A 175 36.93 -16.19 -18.24
C ASP A 175 35.53 -16.54 -17.71
N ALA A 176 34.88 -17.52 -18.33
CA ALA A 176 33.54 -17.97 -17.93
C ALA A 176 33.51 -18.63 -16.53
N ASN A 177 34.63 -19.17 -16.04
CA ASN A 177 34.67 -19.88 -14.75
C ASN A 177 35.07 -18.97 -13.57
N ASP A 178 35.85 -17.91 -13.84
CA ASP A 178 36.48 -17.08 -12.81
C ASP A 178 36.09 -15.59 -12.88
N ARG A 179 34.99 -15.24 -13.56
CA ARG A 179 34.49 -13.85 -13.68
C ARG A 179 33.63 -13.39 -12.48
N PRO A 180 33.49 -12.07 -12.26
CA PRO A 180 32.45 -11.51 -11.40
C PRO A 180 31.04 -11.88 -11.90
N LEU A 181 30.06 -12.00 -11.00
CA LEU A 181 28.70 -12.43 -11.39
C LEU A 181 27.98 -11.34 -12.18
N PHE A 182 28.29 -10.08 -11.92
CA PHE A 182 27.72 -8.95 -12.65
C PHE A 182 28.02 -9.01 -14.17
N CYS A 183 29.03 -9.76 -14.62
CA CYS A 183 29.28 -9.98 -16.05
C CYS A 183 28.14 -10.76 -16.74
N GLU A 184 27.33 -11.49 -15.97
CA GLU A 184 26.14 -12.22 -16.46
C GLU A 184 24.83 -11.49 -16.17
N LYS A 185 24.88 -10.39 -15.41
CA LYS A 185 23.69 -9.67 -14.97
C LYS A 185 23.35 -8.54 -15.92
N THR A 186 22.08 -8.47 -16.31
CA THR A 186 21.53 -7.43 -17.18
C THR A 186 21.53 -6.05 -16.54
N TRP A 187 21.44 -5.97 -15.20
CA TRP A 187 21.51 -4.71 -14.47
C TRP A 187 22.90 -4.03 -14.54
N ALA A 188 23.95 -4.76 -14.92
CA ALA A 188 25.31 -4.22 -15.06
C ALA A 188 25.53 -3.44 -16.38
N TYR A 189 24.54 -3.43 -17.29
CA TYR A 189 24.57 -2.67 -18.54
C TYR A 189 24.01 -1.26 -18.33
N CYS A 190 24.88 -0.35 -17.89
CA CYS A 190 24.51 1.00 -17.50
C CYS A 190 23.84 1.81 -18.62
N ALA A 191 24.30 1.70 -19.87
CA ALA A 191 23.78 2.50 -21.00
C ALA A 191 22.28 2.28 -21.28
N TRP A 192 21.74 1.11 -20.95
CA TRP A 192 20.32 0.78 -21.17
C TRP A 192 19.40 1.37 -20.07
N ILE A 193 19.93 1.54 -18.86
CA ILE A 193 19.13 1.88 -17.67
C ILE A 193 18.94 3.41 -17.52
N GLN A 194 19.77 4.21 -18.19
CA GLN A 194 19.71 5.67 -18.10
C GLN A 194 18.53 6.27 -18.89
N GLN A 195 17.46 6.68 -18.19
CA GLN A 195 16.34 7.42 -18.83
C GLN A 195 16.44 8.97 -18.72
N THR A 196 17.32 9.54 -17.90
CA THR A 196 17.68 10.99 -17.87
C THR A 196 18.80 11.20 -16.83
N PRO A 197 19.82 12.07 -17.05
CA PRO A 197 20.93 12.19 -16.12
C PRO A 197 20.69 13.24 -15.01
N PRO A 198 20.74 12.86 -13.73
CA PRO A 198 21.47 13.58 -12.70
C PRO A 198 22.94 13.11 -12.67
N ASP A 199 23.85 13.96 -12.18
CA ASP A 199 25.32 13.88 -12.28
C ASP A 199 26.01 12.64 -11.64
N ASP A 200 25.27 11.69 -11.05
CA ASP A 200 25.78 10.54 -10.27
C ASP A 200 25.40 9.16 -10.87
N ARG A 201 25.23 9.06 -12.20
CA ARG A 201 24.85 7.81 -12.89
C ARG A 201 26.00 7.21 -13.69
N CYS A 202 26.02 5.88 -13.81
CA CYS A 202 27.08 5.13 -14.48
C CYS A 202 27.22 5.49 -15.97
N ASP A 203 28.19 6.35 -16.31
CA ASP A 203 28.45 6.90 -17.66
C ASP A 203 29.06 5.91 -18.67
N ALA A 204 29.38 4.69 -18.25
CA ALA A 204 29.96 3.67 -19.11
C ALA A 204 28.89 2.87 -19.85
N GLU A 205 29.29 2.17 -20.92
CA GLU A 205 28.40 1.23 -21.62
C GLU A 205 27.95 0.10 -20.68
N ASN A 206 28.89 -0.38 -19.88
CA ASN A 206 28.70 -1.47 -18.93
C ASN A 206 29.69 -1.34 -17.77
N LEU A 207 29.39 -2.04 -16.68
CA LEU A 207 30.15 -1.96 -15.45
C LEU A 207 31.63 -2.36 -15.61
N TRP A 208 31.93 -3.41 -16.37
CA TRP A 208 33.31 -3.88 -16.52
C TRP A 208 34.18 -2.94 -17.34
N SER A 209 33.64 -2.25 -18.34
CA SER A 209 34.37 -1.21 -19.07
C SER A 209 34.74 -0.03 -18.16
N ALA A 210 33.86 0.35 -17.23
CA ALA A 210 34.15 1.37 -16.22
C ALA A 210 35.28 0.93 -15.27
N VAL A 211 35.23 -0.32 -14.78
CA VAL A 211 36.28 -0.90 -13.94
C VAL A 211 37.62 -0.93 -14.69
N HIS A 212 37.62 -1.34 -15.95
CA HIS A 212 38.82 -1.38 -16.79
C HIS A 212 39.40 0.01 -17.01
N ALA A 213 38.57 1.00 -17.34
CA ALA A 213 38.99 2.39 -17.52
C ALA A 213 39.61 2.98 -16.24
N ASN A 214 39.00 2.71 -15.08
CA ASN A 214 39.53 3.14 -13.78
C ASN A 214 40.88 2.48 -13.45
N ALA A 215 41.03 1.18 -13.74
CA ALA A 215 42.29 0.47 -13.53
C ALA A 215 43.41 1.03 -14.43
N ILE A 216 43.12 1.35 -15.69
CA ILE A 216 44.08 2.00 -16.60
C ILE A 216 44.47 3.38 -16.08
N ALA A 217 43.50 4.20 -15.68
CA ALA A 217 43.74 5.56 -15.21
C ALA A 217 44.62 5.62 -13.96
N LEU A 218 44.59 4.56 -13.14
CA LEU A 218 45.40 4.44 -11.92
C LEU A 218 46.76 3.75 -12.15
N SER A 219 47.00 3.19 -13.33
CA SER A 219 48.23 2.49 -13.66
C SER A 219 49.35 3.45 -14.05
N GLN A 220 50.57 3.19 -13.55
CA GLN A 220 51.80 3.86 -14.00
C GLN A 220 52.78 2.81 -14.54
N PRO A 221 53.70 3.20 -15.44
CA PRO A 221 54.69 2.28 -15.98
C PRO A 221 55.53 1.63 -14.87
N GLY A 222 55.56 0.30 -14.82
CA GLY A 222 56.32 -0.48 -13.84
C GLY A 222 55.58 -0.78 -12.53
N ASP A 223 54.38 -0.25 -12.33
CA ASP A 223 53.55 -0.62 -11.19
C ASP A 223 52.73 -1.89 -11.47
N LEU A 224 52.54 -2.73 -10.44
CA LEU A 224 51.62 -3.85 -10.48
C LEU A 224 50.25 -3.39 -9.98
N VAL A 225 49.20 -3.67 -10.74
CA VAL A 225 47.82 -3.32 -10.38
C VAL A 225 47.05 -4.59 -10.01
N ASP A 226 46.56 -4.64 -8.77
CA ASP A 226 45.60 -5.66 -8.33
C ASP A 226 44.20 -5.02 -8.31
N VAL A 227 43.21 -5.67 -8.91
CA VAL A 227 41.80 -5.26 -8.89
C VAL A 227 41.01 -6.30 -8.11
N LEU A 228 40.28 -5.88 -7.09
CA LEU A 228 39.40 -6.74 -6.30
C LEU A 228 37.97 -6.25 -6.48
N THR A 229 37.09 -7.13 -6.92
CA THR A 229 35.65 -6.85 -7.01
C THR A 229 34.92 -7.65 -5.94
N ILE A 230 34.15 -6.96 -5.11
CA ILE A 230 33.28 -7.54 -4.10
C ILE A 230 31.86 -7.17 -4.51
N GLU A 231 31.16 -8.13 -5.07
CA GLU A 231 29.76 -7.99 -5.47
C GLU A 231 28.88 -8.54 -4.35
N SER A 232 27.88 -7.80 -3.93
CA SER A 232 26.89 -8.25 -2.95
C SER A 232 25.49 -7.94 -3.44
N GLU A 233 24.65 -8.98 -3.50
CA GLU A 233 23.26 -8.88 -3.95
C GLU A 233 22.35 -9.45 -2.85
N SER A 234 21.30 -8.72 -2.49
CA SER A 234 20.30 -9.24 -1.54
C SER A 234 19.40 -10.29 -2.17
N ASP A 235 18.90 -11.18 -1.35
CA ASP A 235 17.76 -12.02 -1.70
C ASP A 235 16.52 -11.13 -1.95
N PRO A 236 15.71 -11.45 -2.96
CA PRO A 236 14.56 -10.65 -3.34
C PRO A 236 13.49 -10.73 -2.24
N ILE A 237 13.14 -9.60 -1.64
CA ILE A 237 12.08 -9.53 -0.63
C ILE A 237 10.74 -9.40 -1.32
N THR A 238 9.90 -10.41 -1.18
CA THR A 238 8.57 -10.42 -1.78
C THR A 238 7.56 -9.72 -0.88
N TYR A 239 6.79 -8.79 -1.43
CA TYR A 239 5.70 -8.11 -0.73
C TYR A 239 4.41 -8.88 -0.92
N SER A 240 4.02 -9.60 0.13
CA SER A 240 2.75 -10.32 0.21
C SER A 240 1.63 -9.39 0.66
N GLY A 241 0.43 -9.56 0.12
CA GLY A 241 -0.75 -8.77 0.52
C GLY A 241 -1.48 -8.07 -0.63
N SER A 242 -1.14 -8.37 -1.87
CA SER A 242 -1.95 -8.01 -3.03
C SER A 242 -1.91 -9.07 -4.13
N GLY A 243 -2.71 -8.87 -5.19
CA GLY A 243 -2.68 -9.68 -6.40
C GLY A 243 -1.43 -9.48 -7.26
N VAL A 244 -0.87 -8.26 -7.28
CA VAL A 244 0.40 -7.96 -7.97
C VAL A 244 1.58 -8.61 -7.24
N LEU A 245 2.47 -9.23 -8.00
CA LEU A 245 3.80 -9.62 -7.56
C LEU A 245 4.64 -8.35 -7.45
N LEU A 246 5.19 -8.12 -6.26
CA LEU A 246 6.20 -7.11 -6.05
C LEU A 246 7.33 -7.72 -5.24
N SER A 247 8.54 -7.60 -5.75
CA SER A 247 9.75 -7.92 -5.00
C SER A 247 10.81 -6.87 -5.20
N ARG A 248 11.62 -6.64 -4.17
CA ARG A 248 12.74 -5.70 -4.23
C ARG A 248 14.03 -6.40 -3.84
N SER A 249 15.09 -6.08 -4.58
CA SER A 249 16.45 -6.45 -4.27
C SER A 249 17.38 -5.24 -4.44
N THR A 250 18.53 -5.31 -3.80
CA THR A 250 19.56 -4.28 -3.78
C THR A 250 20.88 -4.96 -4.15
N TYR A 251 21.68 -4.28 -4.94
CA TYR A 251 23.01 -4.75 -5.31
C TYR A 251 24.04 -3.66 -5.03
N ASP A 252 25.21 -4.10 -4.63
CA ASP A 252 26.39 -3.25 -4.47
C ASP A 252 27.63 -3.95 -5.03
N VAL A 253 28.46 -3.21 -5.74
CA VAL A 253 29.75 -3.68 -6.24
C VAL A 253 30.82 -2.74 -5.75
N VAL A 254 31.68 -3.25 -4.85
CA VAL A 254 32.86 -2.55 -4.36
C VAL A 254 34.06 -2.97 -5.19
N VAL A 255 34.70 -2.00 -5.82
CA VAL A 255 35.88 -2.20 -6.67
C VAL A 255 37.07 -1.54 -6.00
N LEU A 256 37.95 -2.36 -5.44
CA LEU A 256 39.20 -1.91 -4.84
C LEU A 256 40.33 -2.11 -5.83
N THR A 257 40.92 -1.01 -6.29
CA THR A 257 42.11 -1.03 -7.15
C THR A 257 43.33 -0.68 -6.32
N ARG A 258 44.31 -1.58 -6.29
CA ARG A 258 45.55 -1.43 -5.53
C ARG A 258 46.74 -1.37 -6.47
N THR A 259 47.50 -0.29 -6.38
CA THR A 259 48.75 -0.11 -7.10
C THR A 259 49.92 -0.44 -6.18
N LYS A 260 50.83 -1.29 -6.66
CA LYS A 260 52.04 -1.72 -5.95
C LYS A 260 53.28 -1.36 -6.74
N ARG A 261 54.28 -0.85 -6.04
CA ARG A 261 55.61 -0.63 -6.59
C ARG A 261 56.57 -1.67 -6.00
N CYS A 262 57.18 -2.44 -6.88
CA CYS A 262 58.16 -3.45 -6.48
C CYS A 262 59.56 -2.89 -6.63
N ASP A 263 60.40 -3.11 -5.62
CA ASP A 263 61.82 -2.82 -5.74
C ASP A 263 62.53 -3.89 -6.58
N SER A 264 63.80 -3.63 -6.90
CA SER A 264 64.65 -4.58 -7.64
C SER A 264 64.89 -5.90 -6.91
N SER A 265 64.55 -6.00 -5.62
CA SER A 265 64.62 -7.24 -4.83
C SER A 265 63.32 -8.05 -4.87
N GLY A 266 62.30 -7.57 -5.58
CA GLY A 266 60.99 -8.22 -5.70
C GLY A 266 60.05 -7.94 -4.53
N VAL A 267 60.41 -7.04 -3.62
CA VAL A 267 59.54 -6.63 -2.50
C VAL A 267 58.61 -5.54 -2.99
N CYS A 268 57.32 -5.85 -3.04
CA CYS A 268 56.27 -4.94 -3.50
C CYS A 268 55.60 -4.23 -2.33
N ARG A 269 55.51 -2.91 -2.39
CA ARG A 269 54.78 -2.08 -1.41
C ARG A 269 53.60 -1.41 -2.07
N THR A 270 52.48 -1.34 -1.36
CA THR A 270 51.28 -0.65 -1.81
C THR A 270 51.51 0.87 -1.78
N THR A 271 51.32 1.54 -2.91
CA THR A 271 51.49 3.00 -3.04
C THR A 271 50.16 3.74 -3.06
N ARG A 272 49.12 3.11 -3.62
CA ARG A 272 47.78 3.67 -3.76
C ARG A 272 46.71 2.60 -3.64
N ILE A 273 45.60 2.94 -3.00
CA ILE A 273 44.36 2.16 -2.96
C ILE A 273 43.23 3.10 -3.37
N HIS A 274 42.43 2.66 -4.34
CA HIS A 274 41.27 3.38 -4.82
C HIS A 274 40.01 2.52 -4.59
N ASP A 275 39.06 3.05 -3.83
CA ASP A 275 37.76 2.45 -3.54
C ASP A 275 36.69 3.16 -4.38
N TYR A 276 36.14 2.41 -5.33
CA TYR A 276 35.10 2.85 -6.23
C TYR A 276 33.89 1.94 -6.08
N ARG A 277 32.68 2.50 -5.98
CA ARG A 277 31.47 1.72 -5.71
C ARG A 277 30.38 1.95 -6.73
N TYR A 278 29.61 0.89 -6.92
CA TYR A 278 28.39 0.90 -7.71
C TYR A 278 27.25 0.37 -6.85
N GLU A 279 26.12 1.08 -6.84
CA GLU A 279 24.97 0.74 -6.00
C GLU A 279 23.68 0.88 -6.80
N GLY A 280 22.70 0.03 -6.53
CA GLY A 280 21.38 0.18 -7.10
C GLY A 280 20.35 -0.77 -6.51
N GLU A 281 19.12 -0.58 -6.96
CA GLU A 281 17.96 -1.34 -6.53
C GLU A 281 17.18 -1.87 -7.72
N ILE A 282 16.68 -3.09 -7.59
CA ILE A 282 15.90 -3.80 -8.59
C ILE A 282 14.51 -4.06 -8.01
N ALA A 283 13.49 -3.77 -8.80
CA ALA A 283 12.11 -4.10 -8.49
C ALA A 283 11.59 -5.11 -9.52
N VAL A 284 11.09 -6.25 -9.05
CA VAL A 284 10.39 -7.24 -9.89
C VAL A 284 8.89 -7.05 -9.71
N THR A 285 8.16 -6.75 -10.78
CA THR A 285 6.70 -6.56 -10.71
C THR A 285 5.95 -6.84 -12.01
N ASP A 286 4.74 -7.38 -11.87
CA ASP A 286 3.76 -7.62 -12.94
C ASP A 286 2.65 -6.55 -12.99
N VAL A 287 2.84 -5.38 -12.34
CA VAL A 287 1.78 -4.36 -12.20
C VAL A 287 1.20 -3.89 -13.54
N GLU A 288 2.05 -3.80 -14.58
CA GLU A 288 1.63 -3.35 -15.92
C GLU A 288 0.62 -4.32 -16.56
N GLU A 289 0.72 -5.62 -16.28
CA GLU A 289 -0.25 -6.62 -16.77
C GLU A 289 -1.62 -6.47 -16.10
N TRP A 290 -1.62 -6.10 -14.81
CA TRP A 290 -2.83 -5.91 -14.02
C TRP A 290 -3.54 -4.59 -14.32
N PHE A 291 -2.89 -3.63 -15.00
CA PHE A 291 -3.46 -2.31 -15.27
C PHE A 291 -4.83 -2.38 -15.94
N SER A 292 -4.99 -3.20 -16.96
CA SER A 292 -6.26 -3.34 -17.69
C SER A 292 -7.39 -3.83 -16.78
N THR A 293 -7.10 -4.84 -15.95
CA THR A 293 -8.06 -5.41 -14.99
C THR A 293 -8.46 -4.39 -13.92
N VAL A 294 -7.48 -3.71 -13.31
CA VAL A 294 -7.70 -2.70 -12.28
C VAL A 294 -8.49 -1.52 -12.85
N ARG A 295 -8.13 -1.05 -14.05
CA ARG A 295 -8.85 0.01 -14.78
C ARG A 295 -10.30 -0.40 -15.03
N LEU A 296 -10.54 -1.61 -15.52
CA LEU A 296 -11.89 -2.11 -15.77
C LEU A 296 -12.74 -2.13 -14.49
N LEU A 297 -12.18 -2.64 -13.39
CA LEU A 297 -12.86 -2.67 -12.09
C LEU A 297 -13.22 -1.25 -11.62
N ARG A 298 -12.27 -0.31 -11.65
CA ARG A 298 -12.49 1.09 -11.25
C ARG A 298 -13.50 1.81 -12.12
N VAL A 299 -13.39 1.68 -13.45
CA VAL A 299 -14.33 2.29 -14.39
C VAL A 299 -15.74 1.72 -14.19
N THR A 300 -15.86 0.41 -13.98
CA THR A 300 -17.16 -0.23 -13.72
C THR A 300 -17.77 0.27 -12.41
N GLY A 301 -17.00 0.28 -11.32
CA GLY A 301 -17.43 0.81 -10.03
C GLY A 301 -17.84 2.28 -10.10
N GLN A 302 -17.05 3.12 -10.76
CA GLN A 302 -17.34 4.55 -10.92
C GLN A 302 -18.56 4.81 -11.80
N SER A 303 -18.68 4.09 -12.91
CA SER A 303 -19.84 4.19 -13.81
C SER A 303 -21.12 3.79 -13.09
N TYR A 304 -21.06 2.75 -12.26
CA TYR A 304 -22.18 2.36 -11.41
C TYR A 304 -22.53 3.46 -10.39
N ASN A 305 -21.52 4.06 -9.74
CA ASN A 305 -21.74 5.17 -8.80
C ASN A 305 -22.39 6.39 -9.45
N VAL A 306 -21.93 6.77 -10.65
CA VAL A 306 -22.51 7.86 -11.44
C VAL A 306 -23.95 7.54 -11.81
N LEU A 307 -24.20 6.34 -12.34
CA LEU A 307 -25.55 5.89 -12.69
C LEU A 307 -26.47 5.90 -11.47
N ARG A 308 -25.99 5.40 -10.33
CA ARG A 308 -26.73 5.40 -9.08
C ARG A 308 -27.07 6.81 -8.60
N PHE A 309 -26.13 7.75 -8.69
CA PHE A 309 -26.40 9.15 -8.35
C PHE A 309 -27.46 9.77 -9.27
N LEU A 310 -27.38 9.53 -10.58
CA LEU A 310 -28.39 9.99 -11.54
C LEU A 310 -29.78 9.38 -11.24
N CYS A 311 -29.83 8.07 -10.98
CA CYS A 311 -31.07 7.39 -10.57
C CYS A 311 -31.64 7.96 -9.27
N LEU A 312 -30.78 8.31 -8.31
CA LEU A 312 -31.20 8.93 -7.05
C LEU A 312 -31.81 10.32 -7.27
N VAL A 313 -31.18 11.14 -8.11
CA VAL A 313 -31.71 12.47 -8.49
C VAL A 313 -33.07 12.32 -9.18
N LEU A 314 -33.16 11.45 -10.19
CA LEU A 314 -34.40 11.21 -10.94
C LEU A 314 -35.50 10.61 -10.04
N GLY A 315 -35.16 9.67 -9.18
CA GLY A 315 -36.08 9.04 -8.23
C GLY A 315 -36.61 10.03 -7.19
N SER A 316 -35.77 10.96 -6.73
CA SER A 316 -36.17 12.04 -5.82
C SER A 316 -37.12 13.02 -6.49
N VAL A 317 -36.84 13.44 -7.74
CA VAL A 317 -37.76 14.29 -8.52
C VAL A 317 -39.07 13.55 -8.84
N GLY A 318 -39.01 12.26 -9.16
CA GLY A 318 -40.19 11.42 -9.43
C GLY A 318 -41.06 11.18 -8.19
N ALA A 319 -40.44 11.11 -7.01
CA ALA A 319 -41.12 10.99 -5.73
C ALA A 319 -41.76 12.32 -5.27
N SER A 320 -41.37 13.47 -5.84
CA SER A 320 -41.96 14.76 -5.43
C SER A 320 -43.48 14.78 -5.58
N ARG A 321 -44.15 15.39 -4.61
CA ARG A 321 -45.62 15.61 -4.61
C ARG A 321 -46.02 16.91 -5.31
N ALA A 322 -45.06 17.74 -5.74
CA ALA A 322 -45.34 19.00 -6.41
C ALA A 322 -45.99 18.79 -7.80
N SER A 323 -46.89 19.70 -8.17
CA SER A 323 -47.59 19.68 -9.46
C SER A 323 -46.74 20.25 -10.60
N SER A 324 -45.97 21.32 -10.33
CA SER A 324 -45.11 21.98 -11.32
C SER A 324 -43.73 21.34 -11.44
N LEU A 325 -43.14 21.35 -12.64
CA LEU A 325 -41.79 20.79 -12.87
C LEU A 325 -40.74 21.47 -11.98
N ARG A 326 -40.76 22.81 -11.90
CA ARG A 326 -39.84 23.57 -11.04
C ARG A 326 -40.03 23.18 -9.57
N GLY A 327 -41.28 23.04 -9.12
CA GLY A 327 -41.58 22.58 -7.76
C GLY A 327 -41.05 21.16 -7.51
N ARG A 328 -41.18 20.25 -8.48
CA ARG A 328 -40.66 18.87 -8.36
C ARG A 328 -39.14 18.82 -8.26
N VAL A 329 -38.44 19.64 -9.04
CA VAL A 329 -36.98 19.73 -8.97
C VAL A 329 -36.54 20.30 -7.63
N THR A 330 -37.15 21.39 -7.16
CA THR A 330 -36.81 21.98 -5.86
C THR A 330 -37.08 21.03 -4.69
N ASP A 331 -38.24 20.35 -4.70
CA ASP A 331 -38.61 19.36 -3.69
C ASP A 331 -37.67 18.13 -3.74
N GLY A 332 -37.36 17.62 -4.93
CA GLY A 332 -36.41 16.52 -5.11
C GLY A 332 -34.99 16.87 -4.64
N LEU A 333 -34.49 18.09 -4.92
CA LEU A 333 -33.21 18.56 -4.39
C LEU A 333 -33.22 18.72 -2.87
N SER A 334 -34.35 19.17 -2.30
CA SER A 334 -34.55 19.20 -0.85
C SER A 334 -34.49 17.79 -0.26
N MET A 335 -35.13 16.79 -0.87
CA MET A 335 -35.02 15.39 -0.46
C MET A 335 -33.56 14.89 -0.53
N LEU A 336 -32.86 15.16 -1.63
CA LEU A 336 -31.46 14.77 -1.82
C LEU A 336 -30.55 15.34 -0.72
N SER A 337 -30.75 16.60 -0.32
CA SER A 337 -29.96 17.23 0.75
C SER A 337 -30.19 16.66 2.15
N ARG A 338 -31.30 15.94 2.35
CA ARG A 338 -31.63 15.27 3.63
C ARG A 338 -31.09 13.85 3.69
N ILE A 339 -30.81 13.23 2.55
CA ILE A 339 -30.28 11.87 2.48
C ILE A 339 -28.81 11.90 2.91
N PRO A 340 -28.40 11.08 3.90
CA PRO A 340 -26.98 10.94 4.23
C PRO A 340 -26.21 10.38 3.03
N PRO A 341 -25.22 11.11 2.48
CA PRO A 341 -24.50 10.66 1.29
C PRO A 341 -23.78 9.32 1.48
N GLN A 342 -23.31 9.02 2.69
CA GLN A 342 -22.54 7.82 3.03
C GLN A 342 -23.36 6.55 2.84
N VAL A 343 -24.67 6.62 3.08
CA VAL A 343 -25.59 5.53 2.78
C VAL A 343 -25.71 5.29 1.28
N VAL A 344 -25.62 6.37 0.47
CA VAL A 344 -25.55 6.26 -0.98
C VAL A 344 -24.19 5.72 -1.43
N VAL A 345 -23.08 6.13 -0.82
CA VAL A 345 -21.74 5.66 -1.21
C VAL A 345 -21.56 4.17 -0.92
N TYR A 346 -21.85 3.74 0.31
CA TYR A 346 -21.54 2.38 0.77
C TYR A 346 -22.74 1.40 0.64
N GLY A 347 -23.87 1.88 0.09
CA GLY A 347 -25.12 1.14 0.00
C GLY A 347 -25.23 0.11 -1.13
N SER A 348 -24.31 0.06 -2.11
CA SER A 348 -24.37 -0.90 -3.24
C SER A 348 -23.28 -1.95 -3.20
N TRP A 349 -23.59 -3.20 -3.57
CA TRP A 349 -22.61 -4.28 -3.65
C TRP A 349 -21.59 -4.09 -4.78
N ILE A 350 -22.02 -3.67 -5.97
CA ILE A 350 -21.16 -3.64 -7.17
C ILE A 350 -19.95 -2.70 -6.98
N PRO A 351 -20.11 -1.42 -6.59
CA PRO A 351 -18.98 -0.54 -6.32
C PRO A 351 -18.07 -1.07 -5.21
N LEU A 352 -18.65 -1.55 -4.10
CA LEU A 352 -17.87 -2.11 -2.98
C LEU A 352 -16.94 -3.24 -3.46
N LEU A 353 -17.48 -4.18 -4.24
CA LEU A 353 -16.70 -5.30 -4.79
C LEU A 353 -15.66 -4.81 -5.79
N CYS A 354 -16.03 -3.95 -6.74
CA CYS A 354 -15.11 -3.43 -7.75
C CYS A 354 -13.92 -2.67 -7.15
N TYR A 355 -14.17 -1.71 -6.25
CA TYR A 355 -13.10 -0.94 -5.62
C TYR A 355 -12.26 -1.78 -4.64
N THR A 356 -12.88 -2.70 -3.89
CA THR A 356 -12.12 -3.57 -2.98
C THR A 356 -11.25 -4.54 -3.76
N LEU A 357 -11.75 -5.16 -4.83
CA LEU A 357 -10.94 -6.04 -5.68
C LEU A 357 -9.81 -5.26 -6.37
N ALA A 358 -10.08 -4.04 -6.85
CA ALA A 358 -9.03 -3.19 -7.41
C ALA A 358 -7.94 -2.90 -6.36
N LEU A 359 -8.32 -2.52 -5.13
CA LEU A 359 -7.39 -2.31 -4.03
C LEU A 359 -6.62 -3.58 -3.67
N MET A 360 -7.29 -4.73 -3.64
CA MET A 360 -6.64 -6.02 -3.37
C MET A 360 -5.59 -6.37 -4.43
N ILE A 361 -5.71 -5.88 -5.66
CA ILE A 361 -4.74 -6.14 -6.72
C ILE A 361 -3.54 -5.20 -6.61
N ASP A 362 -3.74 -3.89 -6.46
CA ASP A 362 -2.67 -2.89 -6.62
C ASP A 362 -2.16 -2.22 -5.33
N ALA A 363 -2.65 -2.61 -4.15
CA ALA A 363 -2.24 -1.99 -2.88
C ALA A 363 -0.73 -2.07 -2.59
N THR A 364 -0.03 -3.17 -2.90
CA THR A 364 1.41 -3.28 -2.62
C THR A 364 2.23 -2.31 -3.48
N MET A 365 1.95 -2.25 -4.77
CA MET A 365 2.68 -1.38 -5.70
C MET A 365 2.39 0.09 -5.41
N TYR A 366 1.17 0.41 -4.98
CA TYR A 366 0.87 1.75 -4.50
C TYR A 366 1.79 2.16 -3.35
N HIS A 367 1.94 1.31 -2.32
CA HIS A 367 2.87 1.56 -1.21
C HIS A 367 4.36 1.42 -1.55
N SER A 368 4.73 1.10 -2.78
CA SER A 368 6.13 1.09 -3.21
C SER A 368 6.48 2.27 -4.12
N ILE A 369 5.57 2.70 -5.01
CA ILE A 369 5.81 3.79 -5.95
C ILE A 369 5.61 5.16 -5.32
N THR A 370 4.56 5.34 -4.51
CA THR A 370 4.10 6.69 -4.13
C THR A 370 4.81 7.29 -2.92
N TRP A 371 5.67 6.53 -2.22
CA TRP A 371 6.39 7.07 -1.07
C TRP A 371 7.63 7.84 -1.54
N THR A 372 7.44 9.14 -1.74
CA THR A 372 8.51 10.13 -1.66
C THR A 372 8.90 10.37 -0.20
N ASP A 373 10.15 10.75 0.04
CA ASP A 373 10.62 11.20 1.35
C ASP A 373 9.68 12.28 1.91
N LEU A 374 8.86 11.95 2.91
CA LEU A 374 7.73 12.78 3.37
C LEU A 374 8.17 14.17 3.86
N ARG A 375 9.45 14.29 4.22
CA ARG A 375 10.07 15.56 4.64
C ARG A 375 10.14 16.58 3.49
N ASN A 376 10.25 16.12 2.26
CA ASN A 376 10.38 16.95 1.05
C ASN A 376 9.13 16.89 0.16
N ALA A 377 8.13 16.10 0.54
CA ALA A 377 6.89 15.93 -0.23
C ALA A 377 6.08 17.23 -0.29
N SER A 378 5.61 17.57 -1.48
CA SER A 378 4.74 18.73 -1.72
C SER A 378 3.32 18.48 -1.19
N VAL A 379 2.53 19.55 -1.03
CA VAL A 379 1.13 19.41 -0.59
C VAL A 379 0.29 18.56 -1.57
N SER A 380 0.62 18.60 -2.87
CA SER A 380 0.00 17.74 -3.88
C SER A 380 0.32 16.26 -3.65
N ASP A 381 1.58 15.94 -3.33
CA ASP A 381 2.00 14.55 -3.07
C ASP A 381 1.29 14.00 -1.84
N TRP A 382 1.16 14.81 -0.78
CA TRP A 382 0.37 14.45 0.41
C TRP A 382 -1.11 14.25 0.10
N ALA A 383 -1.69 15.10 -0.74
CA ALA A 383 -3.10 15.00 -1.12
C ALA A 383 -3.36 13.75 -1.97
N GLU A 384 -2.46 13.42 -2.88
CA GLU A 384 -2.50 12.19 -3.69
C GLU A 384 -2.34 10.94 -2.82
N LEU A 385 -1.35 10.95 -1.92
CA LEU A 385 -1.12 9.86 -0.96
C LEU A 385 -2.33 9.61 -0.06
N ALA A 386 -2.90 10.69 0.49
CA ALA A 386 -4.12 10.59 1.29
C ALA A 386 -5.31 10.12 0.44
N ALA A 387 -5.45 10.61 -0.80
CA ALA A 387 -6.54 10.24 -1.69
C ALA A 387 -6.53 8.76 -2.04
N ILE A 388 -5.35 8.18 -2.25
CA ILE A 388 -5.21 6.78 -2.59
C ILE A 388 -5.33 5.90 -1.34
N HIS A 389 -4.79 6.31 -0.19
CA HIS A 389 -4.98 5.58 1.07
C HIS A 389 -6.47 5.53 1.49
N LEU A 390 -7.24 6.59 1.21
CA LEU A 390 -8.68 6.63 1.44
C LEU A 390 -9.46 5.51 0.71
N ARG A 391 -8.87 4.80 -0.24
CA ARG A 391 -9.47 3.62 -0.88
C ARG A 391 -9.71 2.47 0.08
N ASN A 392 -9.00 2.39 1.21
CA ASN A 392 -9.23 1.37 2.23
C ASN A 392 -10.63 1.47 2.88
N THR A 393 -11.33 2.60 2.71
CA THR A 393 -12.74 2.76 3.12
C THR A 393 -13.66 1.75 2.43
N TRP A 394 -13.38 1.41 1.17
CA TRP A 394 -14.12 0.42 0.42
C TRP A 394 -14.00 -0.98 1.04
N LEU A 395 -12.79 -1.36 1.47
CA LEU A 395 -12.53 -2.61 2.19
C LEU A 395 -13.31 -2.67 3.50
N MET A 396 -13.24 -1.61 4.32
CA MET A 396 -13.99 -1.53 5.57
C MET A 396 -15.49 -1.66 5.34
N ALA A 397 -16.03 -0.93 4.36
CA ALA A 397 -17.45 -0.96 4.04
C ALA A 397 -17.89 -2.35 3.55
N LEU A 398 -17.07 -3.03 2.74
CA LEU A 398 -17.34 -4.41 2.30
C LEU A 398 -17.36 -5.38 3.48
N LEU A 399 -16.36 -5.36 4.36
CA LEU A 399 -16.27 -6.25 5.51
C LEU A 399 -17.46 -6.08 6.46
N VAL A 400 -17.86 -4.84 6.71
CA VAL A 400 -19.02 -4.53 7.56
C VAL A 400 -20.30 -5.03 6.91
N ARG A 401 -20.45 -4.85 5.59
CA ARG A 401 -21.61 -5.34 4.86
C ARG A 401 -21.71 -6.86 4.86
N ILE A 402 -20.59 -7.55 4.69
CA ILE A 402 -20.52 -9.02 4.80
C ILE A 402 -20.92 -9.47 6.21
N GLY A 403 -20.42 -8.81 7.26
CA GLY A 403 -20.82 -9.09 8.65
C GLY A 403 -22.32 -8.87 8.87
N VAL A 404 -22.88 -7.80 8.32
CA VAL A 404 -24.32 -7.50 8.36
C VAL A 404 -25.12 -8.55 7.58
N PHE A 405 -24.66 -8.97 6.40
CA PHE A 405 -25.31 -10.01 5.58
C PHE A 405 -25.49 -11.32 6.35
N PHE A 406 -24.42 -11.82 6.97
CA PHE A 406 -24.51 -13.05 7.78
C PHE A 406 -25.44 -12.89 8.99
N ARG A 407 -25.41 -11.72 9.64
CA ARG A 407 -26.28 -11.45 10.80
C ARG A 407 -27.75 -11.38 10.42
N ILE A 408 -28.07 -10.72 9.31
CA ILE A 408 -29.43 -10.62 8.75
C ILE A 408 -29.92 -12.03 8.40
N GLY A 409 -29.12 -12.83 7.69
CA GLY A 409 -29.49 -14.20 7.31
C GLY A 409 -29.88 -15.09 8.50
N ALA A 410 -29.30 -14.86 9.69
CA ALA A 410 -29.59 -15.64 10.89
C ALA A 410 -30.78 -15.11 11.73
N THR A 411 -31.06 -13.80 11.69
CA THR A 411 -31.93 -13.15 12.71
C THR A 411 -32.90 -12.10 12.16
N TRP A 412 -33.10 -12.03 10.84
CA TRP A 412 -33.99 -11.03 10.25
C TRP A 412 -35.46 -11.27 10.58
N ASN A 413 -35.92 -10.61 11.64
CA ASN A 413 -37.32 -10.39 11.95
C ASN A 413 -37.48 -8.88 12.01
N THR A 414 -38.16 -8.25 11.03
CA THR A 414 -38.34 -6.79 10.86
C THR A 414 -38.46 -6.05 12.20
N PRO A 415 -37.35 -5.63 12.83
CA PRO A 415 -37.42 -5.05 14.15
C PRO A 415 -37.44 -3.54 13.97
N THR A 416 -38.05 -2.87 14.93
CA THR A 416 -38.10 -1.41 15.00
C THR A 416 -36.72 -0.75 15.03
N GLU A 417 -35.61 -1.49 15.19
CA GLU A 417 -34.25 -0.97 15.26
C GLU A 417 -33.18 -1.92 14.66
N TRP A 418 -32.17 -1.36 13.99
CA TRP A 418 -30.97 -2.07 13.51
C TRP A 418 -29.70 -1.29 13.81
N TRP A 419 -28.58 -1.98 14.00
CA TRP A 419 -27.29 -1.34 14.26
C TRP A 419 -26.47 -1.24 12.97
N GLY A 420 -26.11 -0.01 12.58
CA GLY A 420 -25.18 0.29 11.48
C GLY A 420 -23.97 1.09 11.98
N ILE A 421 -23.03 1.35 11.08
CA ILE A 421 -21.87 2.21 11.33
C ILE A 421 -22.20 3.65 10.95
N LYS A 422 -21.74 4.62 11.75
CA LYS A 422 -21.84 6.05 11.41
C LYS A 422 -21.04 6.34 10.14
N GLY A 423 -21.67 6.93 9.14
CA GLY A 423 -21.08 7.06 7.80
C GLY A 423 -19.70 7.74 7.76
N HIS A 424 -19.48 8.80 8.55
CA HIS A 424 -18.19 9.51 8.55
C HIS A 424 -17.06 8.72 9.22
N MET A 425 -17.37 7.67 10.00
CA MET A 425 -16.35 6.87 10.67
C MET A 425 -15.49 6.08 9.70
N TYR A 426 -16.01 5.69 8.53
CA TYR A 426 -15.19 5.08 7.47
C TYR A 426 -14.03 6.00 7.08
N GLY A 427 -14.33 7.26 6.74
CA GLY A 427 -13.32 8.23 6.35
C GLY A 427 -12.37 8.60 7.49
N LEU A 428 -12.88 8.76 8.72
CA LEU A 428 -12.05 9.10 9.87
C LEU A 428 -11.06 7.99 10.25
N VAL A 429 -11.51 6.74 10.26
CA VAL A 429 -10.64 5.59 10.55
C VAL A 429 -9.58 5.46 9.46
N SER A 430 -9.97 5.65 8.20
CA SER A 430 -9.06 5.63 7.05
C SER A 430 -8.00 6.74 7.12
N ILE A 431 -8.38 7.97 7.42
CA ILE A 431 -7.40 9.07 7.56
C ILE A 431 -6.46 8.82 8.74
N ALA A 432 -6.99 8.30 9.86
CA ALA A 432 -6.17 7.98 11.02
C ALA A 432 -5.20 6.80 10.74
N SER A 433 -5.60 5.81 9.93
CA SER A 433 -4.76 4.65 9.60
C SER A 433 -3.54 5.04 8.77
N PHE A 434 -3.64 6.13 8.00
CA PHE A 434 -2.56 6.65 7.18
C PHE A 434 -1.28 6.88 8.00
N PHE A 435 -1.43 7.48 9.20
CA PHE A 435 -0.31 7.79 10.09
C PHE A 435 0.43 6.55 10.63
N PHE A 436 -0.17 5.37 10.57
CA PHE A 436 0.46 4.12 11.00
C PHE A 436 1.20 3.39 9.87
N ILE A 437 0.91 3.76 8.61
CA ILE A 437 1.54 3.19 7.42
C ILE A 437 2.69 4.07 6.93
N VAL A 438 2.68 5.36 7.27
CA VAL A 438 3.78 6.30 7.04
C VAL A 438 5.11 5.65 7.45
N LYS A 439 5.99 5.48 6.45
CA LYS A 439 7.33 4.90 6.63
C LYS A 439 8.30 5.99 7.08
N ASP A 440 9.14 5.67 8.06
CA ASP A 440 10.29 6.50 8.43
C ASP A 440 11.40 6.39 7.38
N PRO A 441 12.48 7.20 7.46
CA PRO A 441 13.70 6.92 6.71
C PRO A 441 14.30 5.57 7.12
N PRO A 442 14.97 4.87 6.18
CA PRO A 442 15.60 3.59 6.47
C PRO A 442 16.62 3.66 7.63
N PRO A 443 16.68 2.65 8.50
CA PRO A 443 17.71 2.56 9.53
C PRO A 443 19.09 2.31 8.90
N ALA A 444 20.15 2.62 9.65
CA ALA A 444 21.52 2.28 9.24
C ALA A 444 21.67 0.76 9.04
N SER A 445 22.47 0.36 8.05
CA SER A 445 22.70 -1.04 7.75
C SER A 445 23.66 -1.66 8.77
N THR A 446 23.34 -2.86 9.25
CA THR A 446 24.13 -3.61 10.23
C THR A 446 24.20 -5.07 9.83
N LEU A 447 25.42 -5.60 9.75
CA LEU A 447 25.66 -7.03 9.56
C LEU A 447 25.30 -7.78 10.84
N VAL A 448 24.40 -8.76 10.73
CA VAL A 448 23.98 -9.63 11.85
C VAL A 448 24.90 -10.85 11.93
N ALA A 449 25.13 -11.51 10.80
CA ALA A 449 25.97 -12.70 10.72
C ALA A 449 26.49 -12.92 9.29
N SER A 450 27.61 -13.63 9.15
CA SER A 450 28.14 -14.09 7.86
C SER A 450 28.64 -15.53 7.95
N TRP A 451 28.54 -16.27 6.85
CA TRP A 451 29.01 -17.65 6.75
C TRP A 451 29.59 -17.94 5.36
N PRO A 452 30.57 -18.86 5.27
CA PRO A 452 31.14 -19.24 4.00
C PRO A 452 30.12 -20.00 3.15
N MET A 453 30.21 -19.80 1.83
CA MET A 453 29.39 -20.49 0.84
C MET A 453 30.31 -21.18 -0.18
N GLU A 454 29.82 -22.24 -0.83
CA GLU A 454 30.54 -22.87 -1.93
C GLU A 454 30.81 -21.85 -3.05
N PRO A 455 32.08 -21.66 -3.48
CA PRO A 455 32.45 -20.72 -4.54
C PRO A 455 32.10 -21.29 -5.92
N SER A 456 30.81 -21.44 -6.17
CA SER A 456 30.23 -21.87 -7.44
C SER A 456 29.35 -20.76 -7.98
N SER A 457 29.66 -20.29 -9.19
CA SER A 457 28.90 -19.22 -9.85
C SER A 457 27.43 -19.59 -10.00
N ALA A 458 27.13 -20.85 -10.34
CA ALA A 458 25.77 -21.35 -10.42
C ALA A 458 25.01 -21.21 -9.09
N VAL A 459 25.64 -21.57 -7.97
CA VAL A 459 24.99 -21.46 -6.65
C VAL A 459 24.83 -19.99 -6.26
N ALA A 460 25.84 -19.16 -6.53
CA ALA A 460 25.80 -17.74 -6.22
C ALA A 460 24.81 -16.95 -7.09
N LEU A 461 24.54 -17.39 -8.32
CA LEU A 461 23.50 -16.83 -9.20
C LEU A 461 22.10 -17.28 -8.81
N ILE A 462 21.93 -18.50 -8.26
CA ILE A 462 20.61 -19.02 -7.90
C ILE A 462 20.03 -18.25 -6.71
N TYR A 463 20.81 -18.01 -5.65
CA TYR A 463 20.27 -17.44 -4.41
C TYR A 463 19.60 -16.06 -4.55
N PRO A 464 20.22 -15.05 -5.17
CA PRO A 464 19.59 -13.74 -5.34
C PRO A 464 18.44 -13.74 -6.37
N ASN A 465 18.23 -14.85 -7.08
CA ASN A 465 17.15 -15.00 -8.06
C ASN A 465 16.00 -15.89 -7.57
N VAL A 466 16.17 -16.61 -6.45
CA VAL A 466 15.13 -17.51 -5.92
C VAL A 466 14.29 -16.80 -4.87
N PHE A 467 12.98 -16.71 -5.14
CA PHE A 467 12.00 -16.28 -4.16
C PHE A 467 11.85 -17.34 -3.07
N THR A 468 12.24 -17.01 -1.85
CA THR A 468 11.98 -17.88 -0.70
C THR A 468 10.73 -17.41 0.03
N ALA A 469 9.82 -18.34 0.36
CA ALA A 469 8.60 -18.02 1.13
C ALA A 469 8.90 -17.39 2.49
N TRP A 470 10.10 -17.64 3.02
CA TRP A 470 10.60 -17.09 4.28
C TRP A 470 11.05 -15.64 4.19
N ASN A 471 11.32 -15.11 2.98
CA ASN A 471 11.70 -13.71 2.75
C ASN A 471 10.51 -12.91 2.21
N THR A 472 9.41 -12.94 2.96
CA THR A 472 8.17 -12.23 2.63
C THR A 472 7.91 -11.12 3.63
N LYS A 473 7.70 -9.90 3.12
CA LYS A 473 7.14 -8.80 3.90
C LYS A 473 5.64 -8.74 3.72
N MET A 474 4.93 -8.45 4.80
CA MET A 474 3.49 -8.21 4.71
C MET A 474 3.27 -6.74 4.36
N GLY A 475 2.86 -6.48 3.12
CA GLY A 475 2.55 -5.17 2.57
C GLY A 475 1.11 -5.09 2.04
N GLY A 476 0.80 -4.04 1.28
CA GLY A 476 -0.48 -3.91 0.61
C GLY A 476 -1.68 -3.99 1.56
N LEU A 477 -2.63 -4.86 1.24
CA LEU A 477 -3.86 -5.07 2.00
C LEU A 477 -3.62 -5.45 3.46
N TYR A 478 -2.53 -6.19 3.74
CA TYR A 478 -2.22 -6.57 5.12
C TYR A 478 -1.85 -5.34 5.95
N ALA A 479 -0.99 -4.48 5.42
CA ALA A 479 -0.59 -3.24 6.10
C ALA A 479 -1.81 -2.32 6.32
N GLU A 480 -2.66 -2.19 5.32
CA GLU A 480 -3.94 -1.47 5.40
C GLU A 480 -4.86 -2.03 6.48
N GLY A 481 -5.07 -3.36 6.49
CA GLY A 481 -5.89 -4.04 7.47
C GLY A 481 -5.37 -3.89 8.89
N MET A 482 -4.06 -4.04 9.10
CA MET A 482 -3.43 -3.85 10.41
C MET A 482 -3.54 -2.42 10.89
N ALA A 483 -3.32 -1.43 10.03
CA ALA A 483 -3.45 -0.02 10.37
C ALA A 483 -4.89 0.32 10.79
N ILE A 484 -5.89 -0.19 10.07
CA ILE A 484 -7.31 -0.05 10.44
C ILE A 484 -7.56 -0.69 11.82
N LEU A 485 -7.08 -1.91 12.06
CA LEU A 485 -7.27 -2.61 13.33
C LEU A 485 -6.62 -1.87 14.51
N VAL A 486 -5.44 -1.28 14.30
CA VAL A 486 -4.75 -0.49 15.32
C VAL A 486 -5.54 0.77 15.66
N VAL A 487 -6.02 1.51 14.66
CA VAL A 487 -6.88 2.69 14.89
C VAL A 487 -8.14 2.31 15.64
N LEU A 488 -8.84 1.26 15.20
CA LEU A 488 -10.05 0.78 15.85
C LEU A 488 -9.77 0.32 17.29
N GLY A 489 -8.65 -0.36 17.52
CA GLY A 489 -8.18 -0.82 18.83
C GLY A 489 -7.86 0.33 19.77
N LEU A 490 -7.10 1.34 19.30
CA LEU A 490 -6.74 2.53 20.07
C LEU A 490 -7.98 3.32 20.47
N ALA A 491 -8.88 3.58 19.53
CA ALA A 491 -10.09 4.34 19.86
C ALA A 491 -11.09 3.53 20.69
N SER A 492 -11.14 2.19 20.55
CA SER A 492 -11.90 1.33 21.48
C SER A 492 -11.29 1.32 22.88
N GLY A 493 -9.96 1.25 22.99
CA GLY A 493 -9.23 1.32 24.26
C GLY A 493 -9.39 2.67 24.95
N GLY A 494 -9.25 3.77 24.21
CA GLY A 494 -9.49 5.12 24.73
C GLY A 494 -10.92 5.30 25.23
N CYS A 495 -11.90 4.75 24.52
CA CYS A 495 -13.29 4.72 24.98
C CYS A 495 -13.42 3.89 26.28
N PHE A 496 -12.79 2.71 26.35
CA PHE A 496 -12.81 1.87 27.56
C PHE A 496 -12.19 2.59 28.77
N PHE A 497 -11.05 3.26 28.58
CA PHE A 497 -10.43 4.08 29.62
C PHE A 497 -11.26 5.31 29.99
N TYR A 498 -11.93 5.97 29.03
CA TYR A 498 -12.87 7.07 29.32
C TYR A 498 -14.07 6.59 30.16
N TRP A 499 -14.58 5.39 29.85
CA TRP A 499 -15.64 4.76 30.64
C TRP A 499 -15.18 4.41 32.05
N LEU A 500 -13.96 3.89 32.21
CA LEU A 500 -13.32 3.68 33.52
C LEU A 500 -12.93 5.00 34.23
N GLY A 501 -12.74 6.08 33.47
CA GLY A 501 -11.92 7.24 33.83
C GLY A 501 -12.45 8.25 34.84
N PRO A 502 -13.62 8.05 35.48
CA PRO A 502 -13.74 8.48 36.87
C PRO A 502 -14.70 7.56 37.65
N ARG A 503 -14.12 6.53 38.27
CA ARG A 503 -14.50 6.08 39.62
C ARG A 503 -13.55 6.63 40.71
N PHE A 504 -12.49 7.35 40.33
CA PHE A 504 -11.46 7.86 41.26
C PHE A 504 -11.45 9.40 41.43
N CYS A 505 -12.19 10.16 40.61
CA CYS A 505 -12.33 11.61 40.74
C CYS A 505 -13.80 11.97 40.94
N ASP A 506 -14.33 11.65 42.12
CA ASP A 506 -15.68 12.03 42.54
C ASP A 506 -15.77 13.54 42.74
N GLY A 507 -16.43 14.21 41.79
CA GLY A 507 -16.72 15.64 41.81
C GLY A 507 -17.59 16.10 40.65
N PHE A 508 -17.51 15.43 39.51
CA PHE A 508 -18.44 15.65 38.40
C PHE A 508 -19.68 14.76 38.56
N ARG A 509 -20.79 15.35 39.02
CA ARG A 509 -22.13 14.75 39.01
C ARG A 509 -22.49 14.30 37.59
N ARG A 510 -22.28 13.02 37.28
CA ARG A 510 -22.79 12.41 36.04
C ARG A 510 -24.30 12.25 36.16
N GLY A 511 -25.03 12.73 35.16
CA GLY A 511 -26.47 12.48 35.03
C GLY A 511 -26.77 10.97 34.99
N PRO A 512 -27.97 10.56 35.41
CA PRO A 512 -28.33 9.14 35.45
C PRO A 512 -28.42 8.61 34.01
N HIS A 513 -27.82 7.44 33.77
CA HIS A 513 -27.88 6.67 32.51
C HIS A 513 -27.07 7.18 31.30
N VAL A 514 -25.75 6.97 31.31
CA VAL A 514 -25.04 6.62 30.06
C VAL A 514 -25.04 5.09 29.97
N SER A 515 -26.18 4.50 29.62
CA SER A 515 -26.44 3.06 29.81
C SER A 515 -25.65 2.12 28.91
N THR A 516 -24.91 2.58 27.90
CA THR A 516 -24.10 1.67 27.07
C THR A 516 -22.91 2.40 26.42
N MET A 517 -21.70 1.89 26.62
CA MET A 517 -20.71 1.92 25.52
C MET A 517 -21.20 0.89 24.51
N PRO A 518 -21.67 1.31 23.32
CA PRO A 518 -20.80 1.41 22.14
C PRO A 518 -21.29 2.49 21.15
N LEU A 519 -21.08 3.77 21.46
CA LEU A 519 -21.59 4.90 20.65
C LEU A 519 -20.55 5.55 19.72
N LEU A 520 -19.28 5.11 19.71
CA LEU A 520 -18.28 5.79 18.89
C LEU A 520 -18.51 5.48 17.39
N TYR A 521 -18.51 4.19 17.03
CA TYR A 521 -18.60 3.73 15.65
C TYR A 521 -20.01 3.33 15.23
N PHE A 522 -20.73 2.66 16.12
CA PHE A 522 -22.05 2.11 15.83
C PHE A 522 -23.15 3.09 16.24
N ALA A 523 -24.21 3.09 15.46
CA ALA A 523 -25.42 3.83 15.75
C ALA A 523 -26.64 3.02 15.34
N LYS A 524 -27.72 3.16 16.10
CA LYS A 524 -29.00 2.55 15.77
C LYS A 524 -29.69 3.36 14.65
N SER A 525 -30.17 2.66 13.64
CA SER A 525 -31.24 3.12 12.76
C SER A 525 -32.55 2.59 13.33
N THR A 526 -33.38 3.49 13.83
CA THR A 526 -34.71 3.22 14.38
C THR A 526 -35.77 3.28 13.28
N ALA A 527 -36.99 2.81 13.57
CA ALA A 527 -38.14 2.58 12.67
C ALA A 527 -37.76 2.43 11.18
N ILE A 528 -37.36 1.21 10.86
CA ILE A 528 -37.01 0.72 9.52
C ILE A 528 -38.32 0.38 8.80
N PRO A 529 -38.49 0.77 7.52
CA PRO A 529 -39.71 0.46 6.78
C PRO A 529 -39.85 -1.06 6.58
N ALA A 530 -41.08 -1.57 6.58
CA ALA A 530 -41.33 -3.00 6.37
C ALA A 530 -40.97 -3.46 4.94
N ALA A 531 -40.76 -2.50 4.03
CA ALA A 531 -40.16 -2.72 2.72
C ALA A 531 -38.74 -3.33 2.79
N ALA A 532 -38.01 -3.15 3.89
CA ALA A 532 -36.66 -3.68 4.08
C ALA A 532 -36.64 -5.22 4.09
N GLY A 533 -35.78 -5.82 3.29
CA GLY A 533 -35.69 -7.27 3.12
C GLY A 533 -36.78 -7.89 2.24
N VAL A 534 -37.76 -7.09 1.76
CA VAL A 534 -38.81 -7.53 0.82
C VAL A 534 -38.64 -6.85 -0.53
N LEU A 535 -38.66 -5.51 -0.55
CA LEU A 535 -38.50 -4.73 -1.77
C LEU A 535 -37.04 -4.40 -2.07
N TRP A 536 -36.16 -4.48 -1.07
CA TRP A 536 -34.75 -4.15 -1.22
C TRP A 536 -33.91 -4.89 -0.17
N ASP A 537 -32.62 -5.10 -0.47
CA ASP A 537 -31.71 -5.87 0.38
C ASP A 537 -31.44 -5.17 1.73
N ALA A 538 -31.81 -5.82 2.84
CA ALA A 538 -31.64 -5.30 4.18
C ALA A 538 -30.17 -5.00 4.56
N THR A 539 -29.18 -5.55 3.86
CA THR A 539 -27.76 -5.18 4.08
C THR A 539 -27.46 -3.71 3.81
N PHE A 540 -28.37 -3.00 3.15
CA PHE A 540 -28.35 -1.55 2.98
C PHE A 540 -28.28 -0.77 4.31
N LEU A 541 -28.68 -1.41 5.41
CA LEU A 541 -28.63 -0.86 6.77
C LEU A 541 -27.24 -1.00 7.44
N SER A 542 -26.19 -1.32 6.67
CA SER A 542 -24.80 -1.34 7.15
C SER A 542 -24.32 0.04 7.64
N VAL A 543 -24.90 1.11 7.09
CA VAL A 543 -24.66 2.50 7.51
C VAL A 543 -25.87 3.01 8.30
N SER A 544 -25.60 3.72 9.40
CA SER A 544 -26.65 4.34 10.21
C SER A 544 -27.29 5.53 9.50
N TRP A 545 -28.62 5.63 9.61
CA TRP A 545 -29.41 6.71 9.04
C TRP A 545 -29.71 7.86 10.01
N ASP A 546 -29.83 7.54 11.30
CA ASP A 546 -30.36 8.48 12.31
C ASP A 546 -29.27 9.29 13.02
N THR A 547 -28.05 8.75 13.10
CA THR A 547 -26.95 9.39 13.83
C THR A 547 -25.68 9.29 13.02
N ASP A 548 -25.02 10.43 12.85
CA ASP A 548 -23.68 10.50 12.27
C ASP A 548 -22.83 11.53 13.02
N VAL A 549 -21.52 11.54 12.80
CA VAL A 549 -20.57 12.40 13.52
C VAL A 549 -20.82 13.87 13.20
N LEU A 550 -21.12 14.17 11.93
CA LEU A 550 -21.35 15.52 11.43
C LEU A 550 -22.84 15.86 11.24
N LEU A 551 -23.75 14.93 11.58
CA LEU A 551 -25.20 15.15 11.51
C LEU A 551 -25.79 15.27 12.92
N PRO A 552 -26.48 16.38 13.25
CA PRO A 552 -27.17 16.52 14.52
C PRO A 552 -28.25 15.43 14.72
N THR A 553 -28.39 14.94 15.95
CA THR A 553 -29.44 14.02 16.37
C THR A 553 -30.84 14.59 16.06
N GLY A 554 -31.72 13.75 15.50
CA GLY A 554 -33.10 14.14 15.19
C GLY A 554 -33.31 14.85 13.85
N ALA A 555 -32.49 14.54 12.83
CA ALA A 555 -32.68 15.08 11.47
C ALA A 555 -34.05 14.73 10.86
N PHE A 556 -34.69 13.64 11.33
CA PHE A 556 -36.03 13.22 10.93
C PHE A 556 -36.95 13.28 12.14
N GLN A 557 -37.89 14.24 12.15
CA GLN A 557 -38.94 14.33 13.17
C GLN A 557 -40.17 13.48 12.82
N ASP A 558 -40.34 13.15 11.54
CA ASP A 558 -41.46 12.35 11.02
C ASP A 558 -40.93 11.00 10.49
N THR A 559 -41.53 9.91 10.99
CA THR A 559 -41.18 8.54 10.63
C THR A 559 -41.60 8.19 9.20
N GLU A 560 -42.70 8.77 8.70
CA GLU A 560 -43.20 8.52 7.36
C GLU A 560 -42.27 9.11 6.31
N ASP A 561 -41.88 10.38 6.49
CA ASP A 561 -40.86 11.04 5.66
C ASP A 561 -39.54 10.26 5.66
N ARG A 562 -39.16 9.64 6.79
CA ARG A 562 -37.94 8.82 6.86
C ARG A 562 -38.07 7.52 6.07
N HIS A 563 -39.15 6.75 6.26
CA HIS A 563 -39.40 5.51 5.51
C HIS A 563 -39.33 5.79 4.00
N ARG A 564 -39.92 6.92 3.60
CA ARG A 564 -39.90 7.41 2.22
C ARG A 564 -38.49 7.65 1.69
N LEU A 565 -37.64 8.36 2.44
CA LEU A 565 -36.26 8.61 2.03
C LEU A 565 -35.43 7.33 1.98
N ILE A 566 -35.61 6.40 2.93
CA ILE A 566 -34.95 5.09 2.92
C ILE A 566 -35.33 4.30 1.67
N ASN A 567 -36.63 4.23 1.37
CA ASN A 567 -37.13 3.55 0.18
C ASN A 567 -36.62 4.22 -1.10
N ILE A 568 -36.60 5.56 -1.20
CA ILE A 568 -36.04 6.25 -2.37
C ILE A 568 -34.60 5.80 -2.61
N VAL A 569 -33.75 5.81 -1.59
CA VAL A 569 -32.33 5.46 -1.77
C VAL A 569 -32.14 3.99 -2.13
N ALA A 570 -32.86 3.08 -1.47
CA ALA A 570 -32.71 1.65 -1.71
C ALA A 570 -33.32 1.20 -3.05
N LEU A 571 -34.44 1.80 -3.46
CA LEU A 571 -35.13 1.47 -4.72
C LEU A 571 -34.52 2.16 -5.94
N THR A 572 -33.74 3.23 -5.76
CA THR A 572 -32.97 3.89 -6.84
C THR A 572 -31.61 3.25 -7.10
N ASP A 573 -31.21 2.26 -6.29
CA ASP A 573 -30.05 1.43 -6.61
C ASP A 573 -30.32 0.67 -7.93
N PRO A 574 -29.47 0.81 -8.97
CA PRO A 574 -29.72 0.22 -10.28
C PRO A 574 -29.90 -1.31 -10.22
N LEU A 575 -29.08 -2.02 -9.45
CA LEU A 575 -29.17 -3.47 -9.32
C LEU A 575 -30.50 -3.88 -8.67
N ASN A 576 -30.88 -3.22 -7.58
CA ASN A 576 -32.14 -3.50 -6.90
C ASN A 576 -33.36 -3.15 -7.77
N TYR A 577 -33.32 -2.03 -8.48
CA TYR A 577 -34.38 -1.64 -9.42
C TYR A 577 -34.57 -2.67 -10.53
N LEU A 578 -33.47 -3.11 -11.16
CA LEU A 578 -33.50 -4.13 -12.21
C LEU A 578 -34.00 -5.47 -11.65
N TRP A 579 -33.55 -5.87 -10.47
CA TRP A 579 -34.02 -7.09 -9.80
C TRP A 579 -35.54 -7.04 -9.56
N LEU A 580 -36.06 -5.92 -9.06
CA LEU A 580 -37.51 -5.73 -8.90
C LEU A 580 -38.27 -5.77 -10.23
N HIS A 581 -37.73 -5.13 -11.26
CA HIS A 581 -38.43 -5.01 -12.54
C HIS A 581 -38.48 -6.33 -13.31
N PHE A 582 -37.40 -7.11 -13.28
CA PHE A 582 -37.24 -8.34 -14.05
C PHE A 582 -37.57 -9.60 -13.26
N HIS A 583 -37.18 -9.69 -11.99
CA HIS A 583 -37.29 -10.92 -11.21
C HIS A 583 -38.41 -10.92 -10.17
N ALA A 584 -38.77 -9.78 -9.57
CA ALA A 584 -39.80 -9.71 -8.54
C ALA A 584 -41.26 -9.79 -9.06
N THR A 585 -41.52 -10.61 -10.09
CA THR A 585 -42.85 -10.79 -10.69
C THR A 585 -43.89 -11.38 -9.72
N ARG A 586 -43.43 -11.97 -8.61
CA ARG A 586 -44.28 -12.61 -7.59
C ARG A 586 -44.42 -11.80 -6.31
N ILE A 587 -43.74 -10.66 -6.18
CA ILE A 587 -43.88 -9.83 -4.98
C ILE A 587 -45.17 -9.03 -5.10
N ALA A 588 -46.06 -9.23 -4.13
CA ALA A 588 -47.32 -8.51 -4.01
C ALA A 588 -47.25 -7.55 -2.82
N LEU A 589 -47.75 -6.33 -3.02
CA LEU A 589 -48.01 -5.38 -1.94
C LEU A 589 -49.50 -5.36 -1.64
N ASN A 590 -49.81 -5.24 -0.36
CA ASN A 590 -51.17 -5.19 0.15
C ASN A 590 -51.50 -3.74 0.52
N LYS A 591 -52.63 -3.24 0.00
CA LYS A 591 -53.15 -1.91 0.28
C LYS A 591 -54.11 -2.00 1.44
N TYR A 592 -53.83 -1.28 2.51
CA TYR A 592 -54.66 -1.27 3.72
C TYR A 592 -55.38 0.06 3.89
N ARG A 593 -56.57 0.04 4.50
CA ARG A 593 -57.27 1.21 5.04
C ARG A 593 -57.35 1.09 6.55
N VAL A 594 -56.87 2.10 7.26
CA VAL A 594 -57.08 2.21 8.71
C VAL A 594 -58.51 2.68 8.96
N GLU A 595 -59.27 1.98 9.79
CA GLU A 595 -60.69 2.29 10.02
C GLU A 595 -60.90 3.66 10.69
N GLY A 596 -60.08 4.02 11.68
CA GLY A 596 -60.21 5.28 12.43
C GLY A 596 -59.78 6.51 11.63
N THR A 597 -58.55 6.50 11.09
CA THR A 597 -57.99 7.66 10.38
C THR A 597 -58.38 7.74 8.92
N LYS A 598 -58.92 6.65 8.34
CA LYS A 598 -59.15 6.46 6.90
C LYS A 598 -57.89 6.57 6.05
N ASP A 599 -56.71 6.52 6.67
CA ASP A 599 -55.44 6.56 5.98
C ASP A 599 -55.24 5.27 5.17
N VAL A 600 -54.62 5.41 4.00
CA VAL A 600 -54.44 4.33 3.03
C VAL A 600 -52.97 4.22 2.68
N PHE A 601 -52.40 3.05 2.96
CA PHE A 601 -50.97 2.80 2.75
C PHE A 601 -50.73 1.40 2.16
N TRP A 602 -49.55 1.23 1.56
CA TRP A 602 -49.07 -0.05 1.06
C TRP A 602 -48.15 -0.70 2.08
N HIS A 603 -48.26 -2.03 2.23
CA HIS A 603 -47.41 -2.81 3.14
C HIS A 603 -47.20 -4.23 2.60
N PRO A 604 -45.99 -4.83 2.75
CA PRO A 604 -45.71 -6.16 2.21
C PRO A 604 -46.28 -7.30 3.06
N ALA A 605 -46.45 -7.09 4.37
CA ALA A 605 -46.96 -8.13 5.27
C ALA A 605 -48.48 -8.38 5.11
N PRO A 606 -48.96 -9.59 5.46
CA PRO A 606 -50.39 -9.90 5.51
C PRO A 606 -51.09 -9.21 6.69
N GLU A 607 -52.43 -9.11 6.59
CA GLU A 607 -53.28 -8.33 7.50
C GLU A 607 -53.07 -8.66 8.98
N HIS A 608 -52.93 -9.94 9.33
CA HIS A 608 -52.73 -10.36 10.72
C HIS A 608 -51.43 -9.84 11.33
N LYS A 609 -50.35 -9.69 10.54
CA LYS A 609 -49.08 -9.12 11.02
C LYS A 609 -49.18 -7.61 11.16
N VAL A 610 -49.76 -6.93 10.17
CA VAL A 610 -49.98 -5.48 10.20
C VAL A 610 -50.79 -5.07 11.42
N ASN A 611 -51.84 -5.82 11.74
CA ASN A 611 -52.67 -5.55 12.92
C ASN A 611 -52.00 -5.95 14.24
N ALA A 612 -51.05 -6.89 14.24
CA ALA A 612 -50.27 -7.24 15.43
C ALA A 612 -49.23 -6.16 15.79
N ASP A 613 -48.69 -5.48 14.78
CA ASP A 613 -47.64 -4.46 14.96
C ASP A 613 -48.20 -3.05 15.26
N ARG A 614 -49.52 -2.82 15.11
CA ARG A 614 -50.16 -1.53 15.41
C ARG A 614 -50.43 -1.36 16.90
N VAL A 615 -49.87 -0.30 17.49
CA VAL A 615 -50.06 0.08 18.90
C VAL A 615 -51.38 0.83 19.14
N ASP A 616 -51.91 1.50 18.11
CA ASP A 616 -53.04 2.44 18.23
C ASP A 616 -54.42 1.75 18.38
N GLY A 617 -54.49 0.41 18.33
CA GLY A 617 -55.74 -0.37 18.44
C GLY A 617 -56.68 -0.33 17.22
N ASP A 618 -56.49 0.63 16.31
CA ASP A 618 -57.23 0.72 15.05
C ASP A 618 -56.87 -0.41 14.08
N LYS A 619 -57.89 -1.13 13.60
CA LYS A 619 -57.75 -2.20 12.62
C LYS A 619 -57.45 -1.63 11.23
N ALA A 620 -56.46 -2.24 10.57
CA ALA A 620 -56.16 -2.05 9.17
C ALA A 620 -56.87 -3.16 8.36
N THR A 621 -57.75 -2.76 7.44
CA THR A 621 -58.50 -3.68 6.57
C THR A 621 -57.87 -3.75 5.20
N LEU A 622 -57.73 -4.95 4.65
CA LEU A 622 -57.18 -5.16 3.30
C LEU A 622 -58.16 -4.64 2.24
N ILE A 623 -57.74 -3.67 1.44
CA ILE A 623 -58.54 -3.12 0.32
C ILE A 623 -58.24 -3.86 -0.98
N ALA A 624 -56.95 -4.05 -1.27
CA ALA A 624 -56.49 -4.57 -2.55
C ALA A 624 -55.09 -5.18 -2.41
N THR A 625 -54.80 -6.17 -3.25
CA THR A 625 -53.46 -6.73 -3.42
C THR A 625 -53.02 -6.49 -4.85
N SER A 626 -51.85 -5.90 -5.04
CA SER A 626 -51.29 -5.65 -6.38
C SER A 626 -49.85 -6.14 -6.46
N LEU A 627 -49.49 -6.67 -7.63
CA LEU A 627 -48.10 -6.99 -7.92
C LEU A 627 -47.29 -5.70 -8.00
N VAL A 628 -46.07 -5.71 -7.43
CA VAL A 628 -45.16 -4.55 -7.40
C VAL A 628 -44.98 -3.96 -8.80
N LYS A 629 -44.81 -4.81 -9.82
CA LYS A 629 -44.63 -4.40 -11.22
C LYS A 629 -45.76 -3.54 -11.80
N ARG A 630 -46.98 -3.63 -11.26
CA ARG A 630 -48.15 -2.86 -11.72
C ARG A 630 -48.33 -1.54 -10.98
N LEU A 631 -47.57 -1.33 -9.91
CA LEU A 631 -47.67 -0.14 -9.08
C LEU A 631 -46.79 0.99 -9.62
N PRO A 632 -47.23 2.25 -9.54
CA PRO A 632 -46.40 3.40 -9.89
C PRO A 632 -45.26 3.57 -8.89
N TRP A 633 -44.16 4.20 -9.32
CA TRP A 633 -42.98 4.49 -8.49
C TRP A 633 -43.30 5.10 -7.12
N ARG A 634 -44.27 6.03 -7.07
CA ARG A 634 -44.70 6.68 -5.82
C ARG A 634 -45.26 5.69 -4.81
N ASP A 635 -46.00 4.67 -5.26
CA ASP A 635 -46.58 3.66 -4.39
C ASP A 635 -45.52 2.69 -3.85
N TRP A 636 -44.38 2.54 -4.55
CA TRP A 636 -43.23 1.78 -4.04
C TRP A 636 -42.53 2.55 -2.92
N VAL A 637 -42.33 3.85 -3.16
CA VAL A 637 -41.62 4.75 -2.23
C VAL A 637 -42.43 4.99 -0.96
N ASP A 638 -43.75 5.14 -1.07
CA ASP A 638 -44.67 5.39 0.05
C ASP A 638 -45.09 4.08 0.79
N CYS A 639 -44.44 2.94 0.49
CA CYS A 639 -44.63 1.67 1.19
C CYS A 639 -44.11 1.77 2.63
N ARG A 640 -44.97 1.46 3.62
CA ARG A 640 -44.65 1.61 5.05
C ARG A 640 -44.01 0.37 5.62
#